data_AF-A0A1W9TWD4-F1
#
_entry.id   AF-A0A1W9TWD4-F1
#
_cell.length_a   1.000
_cell.length_b   1.000
_cell.length_c   1.000
_cell.angle_alpha   90.00
_cell.angle_beta   90.00
_cell.angle_gamma   90.00
#
_symmetry.space_group_name_H-M   'P 1'
#
loop_
_entity.id
_entity.type
_entity.pdbx_description
1 polymer ?
#
loop_
_entity_poly.entity_id
_entity_poly.type
_entity_poly.pdbx_seq_one_letter_code
_entity_poly.pdbx_strand_id
1 'polypeptide(L)'
;MDEIKKILVVDDNKVIRKIIRTELETDNYEVTEAENGIDALLSVVSSPPDLITLDIDMPKLNGFETCKRLHEKKYIEHFKKHKNNHVPIIFVTGNDTIADRMKGFEAGASDFITKPFLSGEILATVKNILEPEKRFTNLTALVVDDSITARNVVITILEREGIKIFEAKNGIEAFEIMCTHMSEIDILITDFMMPEMNGDKLCEKIRKELNLINLPILFLTAVSEQSLLLNIFKAGGTDYIIKPFSKEEFLARLAVHLEHAELHKRLQSTVTQLRGLNEMKDNLLTVCSHDLRTPLNGILGNVELMLEDSNVPDNYYQNLSDIKSSGELLLGLVNDILDLSKVQSEHTELKMKPVSALQLVKTSYNAMKQISAKKQQHFKFVNGFLNQEYSNNKDLNEIISVNESSIIRVINNLLSNAIKFTPINGNITLSLNPVPEDYLTISVSDNGIGIAEKDIPFIFDKFTKTSQSGTSGEEGTGLGMFIVKEIIEKHNGIVKVTSTQHKGSCFEVILPLSLETPSSQENKKTSNYHSITENNKTNDIKKENHYKILIADDNSVNRKVAKKMLEKTGHFITTVRNGQFAVDAAITNSFDLILMDMQMPIMDGLEATKKLRKSGIKIPIIALSANYGQESIDLCYDAGMNDYVSKPFKSAQLNNKINQWGLLKEGEYLNK
;
A
#
# COMPACT_ATOMS: atom_id res chain seq x y z
N MET A 1 -43.67 10.43 26.35
CA MET A 1 -43.89 10.03 27.75
C MET A 1 -43.58 8.56 27.77
N ASP A 2 -42.46 8.20 28.38
CA ASP A 2 -42.06 6.80 28.49
C ASP A 2 -43.10 6.05 29.32
N GLU A 3 -43.50 4.87 28.85
CA GLU A 3 -44.47 4.01 29.53
C GLU A 3 -43.86 3.53 30.85
N ILE A 4 -44.52 3.84 31.98
CA ILE A 4 -44.07 3.43 33.31
C ILE A 4 -44.04 1.90 33.37
N LYS A 5 -42.86 1.33 33.61
CA LYS A 5 -42.66 -0.11 33.70
C LYS A 5 -43.14 -0.65 35.04
N LYS A 6 -43.85 -1.77 35.02
CA LYS A 6 -44.43 -2.43 36.20
C LYS A 6 -43.55 -3.56 36.70
N ILE A 7 -43.21 -3.60 37.98
CA ILE A 7 -42.41 -4.66 38.59
C ILE A 7 -43.24 -5.36 39.67
N LEU A 8 -43.24 -6.70 39.66
CA LEU A 8 -43.85 -7.51 40.70
C LEU A 8 -42.78 -8.05 41.66
N VAL A 9 -42.88 -7.68 42.93
CA VAL A 9 -41.97 -8.09 44.00
C VAL A 9 -42.62 -9.18 44.83
N VAL A 10 -42.05 -10.39 44.79
CA VAL A 10 -42.57 -11.57 45.45
C VAL A 10 -41.56 -12.04 46.49
N ASP A 11 -41.90 -11.90 47.77
CA ASP A 11 -41.08 -12.35 48.90
C ASP A 11 -42.01 -12.52 50.10
N ASP A 12 -41.83 -13.54 50.94
CA ASP A 12 -42.68 -13.76 52.10
C ASP A 12 -42.39 -12.77 53.24
N ASN A 13 -41.19 -12.19 53.25
CA ASN A 13 -40.74 -11.20 54.21
C ASN A 13 -41.09 -9.78 53.76
N LYS A 14 -42.04 -9.17 54.48
CA LYS A 14 -42.48 -7.78 54.26
C LYS A 14 -41.36 -6.74 54.30
N VAL A 15 -40.31 -6.97 55.10
CA VAL A 15 -39.16 -6.05 55.17
C VAL A 15 -38.38 -6.08 53.86
N ILE A 16 -38.16 -7.25 53.29
CA ILE A 16 -37.45 -7.43 52.02
C ILE A 16 -38.24 -6.80 50.88
N ARG A 17 -39.55 -7.06 50.81
CA ARG A 17 -40.42 -6.40 49.82
C ARG A 17 -40.34 -4.88 49.91
N LYS A 18 -40.34 -4.32 51.13
CA LYS A 18 -40.22 -2.87 51.35
C LYS A 18 -38.87 -2.31 50.89
N ILE A 19 -37.77 -3.03 51.11
CA ILE A 19 -36.43 -2.61 50.66
C ILE A 19 -36.40 -2.54 49.12
N ILE A 20 -36.79 -3.64 48.45
CA ILE A 20 -36.82 -3.73 46.98
C ILE A 20 -37.76 -2.66 46.40
N ARG A 21 -38.97 -2.49 46.96
CA ARG A 21 -39.91 -1.44 46.53
C ARG A 21 -39.28 -0.05 46.62
N THR A 22 -38.69 0.30 47.77
CA THR A 22 -38.16 1.66 48.01
C THR A 22 -37.06 2.00 47.00
N GLU A 23 -36.20 1.02 46.68
CA GLU A 23 -35.12 1.22 45.71
C GLU A 23 -35.66 1.38 44.28
N LEU A 24 -36.65 0.58 43.88
CA LEU A 24 -37.24 0.63 42.53
C LEU A 24 -38.13 1.86 42.31
N GLU A 25 -38.94 2.27 43.29
CA GLU A 25 -39.79 3.46 43.19
C GLU A 25 -38.96 4.76 43.06
N THR A 26 -37.69 4.75 43.50
CA THR A 26 -36.77 5.88 43.35
C THR A 26 -36.49 6.21 41.88
N ASP A 27 -36.63 5.24 40.97
CA ASP A 27 -36.37 5.37 39.54
C ASP A 27 -37.65 5.26 38.69
N ASN A 28 -38.80 5.62 39.29
CA ASN A 28 -40.10 5.75 38.61
C ASN A 28 -40.70 4.43 38.07
N TYR A 29 -40.35 3.28 38.66
CA TYR A 29 -41.03 1.99 38.43
C TYR A 29 -42.32 1.87 39.26
N GLU A 30 -43.38 1.29 38.67
CA GLU A 30 -44.62 0.95 39.40
C GLU A 30 -44.47 -0.44 40.06
N VAL A 31 -44.46 -0.51 41.39
CA VAL A 31 -44.19 -1.76 42.12
C VAL A 31 -45.47 -2.36 42.70
N THR A 32 -45.72 -3.63 42.35
CA THR A 32 -46.76 -4.49 42.97
C THR A 32 -46.11 -5.54 43.86
N GLU A 33 -46.79 -6.01 44.90
CA GLU A 33 -46.24 -6.98 45.85
C GLU A 33 -47.08 -8.25 45.93
N ALA A 34 -46.43 -9.39 46.13
CA ALA A 34 -47.04 -10.67 46.47
C ALA A 34 -46.26 -11.37 47.60
N GLU A 35 -46.94 -12.17 48.43
CA GLU A 35 -46.34 -12.78 49.62
C GLU A 35 -45.90 -14.23 49.41
N ASN A 36 -46.27 -14.84 48.28
CA ASN A 36 -45.91 -16.20 47.91
C ASN A 36 -46.18 -16.43 46.41
N GLY A 37 -45.76 -17.58 45.89
CA GLY A 37 -45.91 -17.90 44.48
C GLY A 37 -47.36 -17.97 43.97
N ILE A 38 -48.35 -18.30 44.81
CA ILE A 38 -49.76 -18.35 44.39
C ILE A 38 -50.28 -16.92 44.16
N ASP A 39 -50.00 -16.02 45.11
CA ASP A 39 -50.39 -14.61 45.00
C ASP A 39 -49.70 -13.94 43.79
N ALA A 40 -48.45 -14.33 43.50
CA ALA A 40 -47.74 -13.87 42.31
C ALA A 40 -48.45 -14.28 41.00
N LEU A 41 -48.86 -15.55 40.89
CA LEU A 41 -49.57 -16.05 39.70
C LEU A 41 -50.93 -15.34 39.51
N LEU A 42 -51.66 -15.05 40.60
CA LEU A 42 -52.91 -14.29 40.54
C LEU A 42 -52.66 -12.83 40.12
N SER A 43 -51.62 -12.21 40.68
CA SER A 43 -51.22 -10.84 40.36
C SER A 43 -50.91 -10.69 38.87
N VAL A 44 -50.16 -11.63 38.29
CA VAL A 44 -49.81 -11.65 36.85
C VAL A 44 -51.05 -11.65 35.95
N VAL A 45 -52.10 -12.39 36.31
CA VAL A 45 -53.35 -12.44 35.53
C VAL A 45 -54.09 -11.11 35.60
N SER A 46 -54.11 -10.47 36.78
CA SER A 46 -54.81 -9.21 37.01
C SER A 46 -54.09 -7.98 36.43
N SER A 47 -52.75 -7.94 36.53
CA SER A 47 -51.90 -6.84 36.10
C SER A 47 -50.55 -7.40 35.65
N PRO A 48 -50.36 -7.68 34.35
CA PRO A 48 -49.14 -8.29 33.84
C PRO A 48 -47.90 -7.41 34.04
N PRO A 49 -46.89 -7.86 34.80
CA PRO A 49 -45.67 -7.09 35.04
C PRO A 49 -44.72 -7.10 33.84
N ASP A 50 -43.79 -6.14 33.83
CA ASP A 50 -42.66 -6.07 32.93
C ASP A 50 -41.44 -6.85 33.46
N LEU A 51 -41.34 -7.04 34.78
CA LEU A 51 -40.31 -7.86 35.44
C LEU A 51 -40.84 -8.41 36.78
N ILE A 52 -40.36 -9.58 37.19
CA ILE A 52 -40.69 -10.17 38.50
C ILE A 52 -39.41 -10.37 39.31
N THR A 53 -39.33 -9.82 40.52
CA THR A 53 -38.33 -10.26 41.51
C THR A 53 -38.97 -11.33 42.39
N LEU A 54 -38.36 -12.51 42.49
CA LEU A 54 -38.97 -13.69 43.05
C LEU A 54 -38.05 -14.30 44.10
N ASP A 55 -38.49 -14.35 45.35
CA ASP A 55 -37.76 -15.08 46.39
C ASP A 55 -37.80 -16.59 46.12
N ILE A 56 -36.70 -17.27 46.40
CA ILE A 56 -36.60 -18.73 46.20
C ILE A 56 -37.34 -19.47 47.30
N ASP A 57 -37.12 -19.08 48.56
CA ASP A 57 -37.51 -19.83 49.75
C ASP A 57 -38.81 -19.29 50.36
N MET A 58 -39.93 -19.46 49.63
CA MET A 58 -41.24 -18.99 50.06
C MET A 58 -42.21 -20.12 50.44
N PRO A 59 -43.15 -19.89 51.39
CA PRO A 59 -44.20 -20.84 51.75
C PRO A 59 -45.24 -21.03 50.64
N LYS A 60 -46.00 -22.13 50.71
CA LYS A 60 -47.05 -22.57 49.77
C LYS A 60 -46.54 -22.97 48.37
N LEU A 61 -45.85 -22.06 47.68
CA LEU A 61 -45.28 -22.28 46.35
C LEU A 61 -43.94 -21.56 46.27
N ASN A 62 -42.86 -22.34 46.17
CA ASN A 62 -41.50 -21.81 46.16
C ASN A 62 -41.17 -21.11 44.83
N GLY A 63 -40.06 -20.37 44.81
CA GLY A 63 -39.66 -19.57 43.65
C GLY A 63 -39.44 -20.41 42.38
N PHE A 64 -38.77 -21.57 42.50
CA PHE A 64 -38.50 -22.44 41.34
C PHE A 64 -39.78 -22.95 40.66
N GLU A 65 -40.73 -23.48 41.45
CA GLU A 65 -42.00 -23.98 40.92
C GLU A 65 -42.87 -22.83 40.39
N THR A 66 -42.83 -21.66 41.04
CA THR A 66 -43.53 -20.46 40.56
C THR A 66 -43.00 -20.01 39.21
N CYS A 67 -41.67 -19.94 39.06
CA CYS A 67 -41.00 -19.61 37.81
C CYS A 67 -41.41 -20.58 36.69
N LYS A 68 -41.34 -21.89 36.96
CA LYS A 68 -41.75 -22.92 36.00
C LYS A 68 -43.21 -22.79 35.57
N ARG A 69 -44.12 -22.48 36.51
CA ARG A 69 -45.54 -22.28 36.19
C ARG A 69 -45.79 -21.04 35.35
N LEU A 70 -45.05 -19.95 35.55
CA LEU A 70 -45.16 -18.75 34.73
C LEU A 70 -44.84 -19.00 33.24
N HIS A 71 -44.13 -20.09 32.94
CA HIS A 71 -43.83 -20.56 31.59
C HIS A 71 -44.89 -21.56 31.03
N GLU A 72 -46.00 -21.80 31.74
CA GLU A 72 -47.12 -22.60 31.21
C GLU A 72 -47.98 -21.79 30.25
N LYS A 73 -48.58 -22.46 29.24
CA LYS A 73 -49.39 -21.83 28.18
C LYS A 73 -50.44 -20.83 28.69
N LYS A 74 -51.09 -21.13 29.82
CA LYS A 74 -52.13 -20.26 30.41
C LYS A 74 -51.62 -18.90 30.86
N TYR A 75 -50.32 -18.77 31.20
CA TYR A 75 -49.74 -17.50 31.65
C TYR A 75 -48.95 -16.80 30.54
N ILE A 76 -48.35 -17.56 29.62
CA ILE A 76 -47.68 -17.03 28.41
C ILE A 76 -48.59 -16.08 27.62
N GLU A 77 -49.91 -16.35 27.57
CA GLU A 77 -50.87 -15.48 26.87
C GLU A 77 -50.93 -14.04 27.41
N HIS A 78 -50.60 -13.85 28.69
CA HIS A 78 -50.54 -12.54 29.34
C HIS A 78 -49.24 -11.78 29.06
N PHE A 79 -48.23 -12.44 28.49
CA PHE A 79 -46.90 -11.90 28.22
C PHE A 79 -46.59 -11.70 26.75
N LYS A 80 -47.62 -11.66 25.88
CA LYS A 80 -47.46 -11.45 24.43
C LYS A 80 -46.74 -10.14 24.04
N LYS A 81 -46.66 -9.16 24.95
CA LYS A 81 -45.90 -7.92 24.76
C LYS A 81 -44.37 -8.10 24.90
N HIS A 82 -43.92 -9.20 25.50
CA HIS A 82 -42.51 -9.48 25.76
C HIS A 82 -41.88 -10.29 24.62
N LYS A 83 -40.59 -10.04 24.34
CA LYS A 83 -39.80 -10.84 23.39
C LYS A 83 -39.83 -12.30 23.85
N ASN A 84 -40.20 -13.23 22.96
CA ASN A 84 -40.41 -14.66 23.24
C ASN A 84 -41.63 -15.02 24.13
N ASN A 85 -42.58 -14.11 24.37
CA ASN A 85 -43.78 -14.32 25.21
C ASN A 85 -43.50 -14.70 26.68
N HIS A 86 -42.35 -14.29 27.23
CA HIS A 86 -41.96 -14.59 28.61
C HIS A 86 -41.60 -13.31 29.36
N VAL A 87 -42.00 -13.22 30.63
CA VAL A 87 -41.60 -12.13 31.52
C VAL A 87 -40.23 -12.43 32.13
N PRO A 88 -39.29 -11.46 32.21
CA PRO A 88 -38.03 -11.66 32.91
C PRO A 88 -38.24 -11.83 34.42
N ILE A 89 -37.57 -12.82 35.01
CA ILE A 89 -37.66 -13.18 36.44
C ILE A 89 -36.28 -13.10 37.07
N ILE A 90 -36.09 -12.25 38.08
CA ILE A 90 -34.89 -12.19 38.90
C ILE A 90 -35.12 -12.99 40.17
N PHE A 91 -34.30 -14.00 40.44
CA PHE A 91 -34.37 -14.70 41.72
C PHE A 91 -33.68 -13.91 42.83
N VAL A 92 -34.32 -13.86 43.99
CA VAL A 92 -33.74 -13.27 45.20
C VAL A 92 -33.42 -14.41 46.16
N THR A 93 -32.16 -14.58 46.54
CA THR A 93 -31.72 -15.75 47.31
C THR A 93 -30.90 -15.37 48.54
N GLY A 94 -31.11 -16.08 49.65
CA GLY A 94 -30.24 -16.01 50.83
C GLY A 94 -29.02 -16.93 50.75
N ASN A 95 -29.00 -17.85 49.79
CA ASN A 95 -27.91 -18.81 49.59
C ASN A 95 -27.44 -18.75 48.13
N ASP A 96 -26.22 -18.24 47.93
CA ASP A 96 -25.68 -18.03 46.60
C ASP A 96 -24.74 -19.16 46.15
N THR A 97 -25.29 -20.34 45.92
CA THR A 97 -24.51 -21.46 45.40
C THR A 97 -24.63 -21.57 43.88
N ILE A 98 -23.57 -22.03 43.23
CA ILE A 98 -23.57 -22.31 41.78
C ILE A 98 -24.70 -23.29 41.43
N ALA A 99 -24.97 -24.29 42.28
CA ALA A 99 -26.03 -25.27 42.07
C ALA A 99 -27.44 -24.65 42.09
N ASP A 100 -27.70 -23.68 42.98
CA ASP A 100 -28.99 -23.01 43.06
C ASP A 100 -29.19 -22.01 41.91
N ARG A 101 -28.11 -21.32 41.49
CA ARG A 101 -28.11 -20.50 40.26
C ARG A 101 -28.44 -21.33 39.03
N MET A 102 -27.82 -22.51 38.89
CA MET A 102 -28.10 -23.42 37.77
C MET A 102 -29.56 -23.88 37.74
N LYS A 103 -30.09 -24.37 38.87
CA LYS A 103 -31.50 -24.78 38.97
C LYS A 103 -32.44 -23.63 38.59
N GLY A 104 -32.09 -22.40 38.97
CA GLY A 104 -32.94 -21.27 38.64
C GLY A 104 -32.86 -20.86 37.17
N PHE A 105 -31.69 -20.91 36.53
CA PHE A 105 -31.59 -20.72 35.07
C PHE A 105 -32.32 -21.82 34.29
N GLU A 106 -32.21 -23.09 34.71
CA GLU A 106 -32.98 -24.20 34.13
C GLU A 106 -34.50 -24.02 34.29
N ALA A 107 -34.93 -23.39 35.39
CA ALA A 107 -36.34 -23.06 35.63
C ALA A 107 -36.83 -21.84 34.81
N GLY A 108 -35.94 -21.11 34.14
CA GLY A 108 -36.27 -19.94 33.31
C GLY A 108 -35.95 -18.58 33.95
N ALA A 109 -35.11 -18.52 34.99
CA ALA A 109 -34.68 -17.25 35.58
C ALA A 109 -33.81 -16.43 34.63
N SER A 110 -33.95 -15.12 34.73
CA SER A 110 -33.20 -14.13 33.97
C SER A 110 -31.92 -13.65 34.66
N ASP A 111 -31.91 -13.58 35.99
CA ASP A 111 -30.74 -13.21 36.80
C ASP A 111 -30.97 -13.51 38.29
N PHE A 112 -29.99 -13.24 39.15
CA PHE A 112 -30.05 -13.46 40.60
C PHE A 112 -29.54 -12.27 41.40
N ILE A 113 -30.16 -12.01 42.55
CA ILE A 113 -29.71 -11.04 43.56
C ILE A 113 -29.53 -11.77 44.89
N THR A 114 -28.43 -11.50 45.58
CA THR A 114 -28.10 -12.14 46.85
C THR A 114 -28.50 -11.29 48.06
N LYS A 115 -29.03 -11.92 49.11
CA LYS A 115 -29.32 -11.28 50.40
C LYS A 115 -28.10 -11.43 51.32
N PRO A 116 -27.65 -10.39 52.05
CA PRO A 116 -28.21 -9.04 52.12
C PRO A 116 -27.81 -8.17 50.92
N PHE A 117 -28.72 -7.28 50.49
CA PHE A 117 -28.52 -6.41 49.33
C PHE A 117 -27.46 -5.35 49.55
N LEU A 118 -26.63 -5.10 48.53
CA LEU A 118 -25.81 -3.90 48.44
C LEU A 118 -26.64 -2.73 47.90
N SER A 119 -26.38 -1.52 48.38
CA SER A 119 -27.11 -0.32 47.94
C SER A 119 -26.96 -0.11 46.43
N GLY A 120 -28.07 -0.07 45.69
CA GLY A 120 -28.09 0.17 44.24
C GLY A 120 -27.98 -1.10 43.38
N GLU A 121 -27.76 -2.27 43.99
CA GLU A 121 -27.62 -3.56 43.29
C GLU A 121 -28.95 -3.98 42.62
N ILE A 122 -30.07 -3.80 43.31
CA ILE A 122 -31.39 -4.17 42.82
C ILE A 122 -31.74 -3.32 41.60
N LEU A 123 -31.57 -2.00 41.74
CA LEU A 123 -31.86 -1.07 40.65
C LEU A 123 -30.96 -1.31 39.44
N ALA A 124 -29.66 -1.53 39.64
CA ALA A 124 -28.73 -1.82 38.56
C ALA A 124 -29.10 -3.11 37.82
N THR A 125 -29.46 -4.17 38.55
CA THR A 125 -29.87 -5.46 37.95
C THR A 125 -31.15 -5.31 37.15
N VAL A 126 -32.15 -4.61 37.69
CA VAL A 126 -33.43 -4.35 37.00
C VAL A 126 -33.21 -3.50 35.74
N LYS A 127 -32.43 -2.41 35.82
CA LYS A 127 -32.07 -1.58 34.66
C LYS A 127 -31.39 -2.39 33.57
N ASN A 128 -30.39 -3.19 33.92
CA ASN A 128 -29.67 -4.02 32.95
C ASN A 128 -30.58 -5.02 32.22
N ILE A 129 -31.69 -5.45 32.84
CA ILE A 129 -32.63 -6.38 32.21
C ILE A 129 -33.69 -5.65 31.37
N LEU A 130 -34.24 -4.54 31.86
CA LEU A 130 -35.31 -3.80 31.19
C LEU A 130 -34.78 -2.85 30.11
N GLU A 131 -33.58 -2.30 30.30
CA GLU A 131 -32.91 -1.33 29.43
C GLU A 131 -31.44 -1.71 29.19
N PRO A 132 -31.17 -2.84 28.51
CA PRO A 132 -29.79 -3.30 28.29
C PRO A 132 -29.03 -2.30 27.40
N GLU A 133 -27.86 -1.82 27.86
CA GLU A 133 -26.89 -1.13 27.02
C GLU A 133 -26.34 -2.11 25.99
N LYS A 134 -26.84 -2.05 24.76
CA LYS A 134 -26.42 -2.96 23.68
C LYS A 134 -25.00 -2.60 23.22
N ARG A 135 -23.99 -3.23 23.83
CA ARG A 135 -22.57 -2.94 23.58
C ARG A 135 -22.09 -3.45 22.20
N PHE A 136 -22.67 -4.52 21.67
CA PHE A 136 -22.14 -5.23 20.50
C PHE A 136 -23.14 -5.37 19.33
N THR A 137 -23.91 -4.31 19.05
CA THR A 137 -24.99 -4.30 18.03
C THR A 137 -24.61 -4.65 16.60
N ASN A 138 -23.33 -4.52 16.24
CA ASN A 138 -22.81 -4.75 14.90
C ASN A 138 -22.10 -6.09 14.72
N LEU A 139 -22.05 -6.93 15.77
CA LEU A 139 -21.34 -8.20 15.75
C LEU A 139 -22.31 -9.37 15.61
N THR A 140 -21.81 -10.44 15.01
CA THR A 140 -22.56 -11.67 14.81
C THR A 140 -21.82 -12.88 15.37
N ALA A 141 -22.52 -13.72 16.12
CA ALA A 141 -21.99 -14.95 16.70
C ALA A 141 -22.70 -16.18 16.12
N LEU A 142 -21.96 -17.27 15.91
CA LEU A 142 -22.51 -18.60 15.67
C LEU A 142 -22.43 -19.40 16.97
N VAL A 143 -23.58 -19.86 17.49
CA VAL A 143 -23.66 -20.68 18.71
C VAL A 143 -23.99 -22.11 18.34
N VAL A 144 -23.14 -23.05 18.75
CA VAL A 144 -23.24 -24.47 18.44
C VAL A 144 -23.25 -25.28 19.72
N ASP A 145 -24.37 -25.91 20.02
CA ASP A 145 -24.52 -26.81 21.17
C ASP A 145 -25.67 -27.78 20.88
N ASP A 146 -25.51 -29.05 21.19
CA ASP A 146 -26.51 -30.10 20.93
C ASP A 146 -27.63 -30.10 21.97
N SER A 147 -27.38 -29.56 23.16
CA SER A 147 -28.37 -29.30 24.18
C SER A 147 -29.10 -28.00 23.90
N ILE A 148 -30.38 -28.11 23.54
CA ILE A 148 -31.23 -26.93 23.28
C ILE A 148 -31.30 -25.97 24.48
N THR A 149 -31.28 -26.51 25.70
CA THR A 149 -31.30 -25.71 26.93
C THR A 149 -30.01 -24.92 27.08
N ALA A 150 -28.85 -25.56 26.92
CA ALA A 150 -27.55 -24.89 27.04
C ALA A 150 -27.35 -23.85 25.94
N ARG A 151 -27.76 -24.20 24.69
CA ARG A 151 -27.76 -23.28 23.56
C ARG A 151 -28.60 -22.04 23.85
N ASN A 152 -29.84 -22.21 24.34
CA ASN A 152 -30.73 -21.10 24.65
C ASN A 152 -30.20 -20.17 25.75
N VAL A 153 -29.48 -20.71 26.75
CA VAL A 153 -28.84 -19.90 27.78
C VAL A 153 -27.80 -18.98 27.15
N VAL A 154 -26.90 -19.51 26.32
CA VAL A 154 -25.86 -18.73 25.63
C VAL A 154 -26.48 -17.69 24.70
N ILE A 155 -27.47 -18.08 23.89
CA ILE A 155 -28.19 -17.18 22.98
C ILE A 155 -28.81 -16.01 23.76
N THR A 156 -29.50 -16.29 24.87
CA THR A 156 -30.16 -15.26 25.69
C THR A 156 -29.15 -14.26 26.25
N ILE A 157 -27.97 -14.73 26.68
CA ILE A 157 -26.89 -13.85 27.15
C ILE A 157 -26.40 -12.94 26.02
N LEU A 158 -26.11 -13.50 24.85
CA LEU A 158 -25.58 -12.74 23.71
C LEU A 158 -26.59 -11.74 23.11
N GLU A 159 -27.86 -12.12 23.02
CA GLU A 159 -28.92 -11.25 22.51
C GLU A 159 -29.13 -10.00 23.40
N ARG A 160 -28.94 -10.14 24.72
CA ARG A 160 -29.00 -9.01 25.66
C ARG A 160 -27.89 -7.99 25.39
N GLU A 161 -26.71 -8.46 25.00
CA GLU A 161 -25.58 -7.61 24.59
C GLU A 161 -25.76 -7.00 23.18
N GLY A 162 -26.82 -7.36 22.47
CA GLY A 162 -27.16 -6.87 21.14
C GLY A 162 -26.50 -7.62 19.98
N ILE A 163 -25.85 -8.76 20.24
CA ILE A 163 -25.17 -9.57 19.23
C ILE A 163 -26.20 -10.31 18.38
N LYS A 164 -26.00 -10.33 17.06
CA LYS A 164 -26.82 -11.13 16.12
C LYS A 164 -26.39 -12.60 16.17
N ILE A 165 -27.34 -13.52 16.10
CA ILE A 165 -27.05 -14.94 16.35
C ILE A 165 -27.42 -15.81 15.17
N PHE A 166 -26.48 -16.65 14.76
CA PHE A 166 -26.73 -17.89 14.04
C PHE A 166 -26.69 -19.05 15.04
N GLU A 167 -27.55 -20.05 14.84
CA GLU A 167 -27.62 -21.24 15.69
C GLU A 167 -27.37 -22.52 14.90
N ALA A 168 -26.70 -23.48 15.53
CA ALA A 168 -26.56 -24.83 15.00
C ALA A 168 -26.65 -25.86 16.13
N LYS A 169 -27.16 -27.06 15.82
CA LYS A 169 -27.31 -28.15 16.80
C LYS A 169 -26.13 -29.12 16.83
N ASN A 170 -25.26 -29.09 15.82
CA ASN A 170 -24.09 -29.95 15.73
C ASN A 170 -23.02 -29.33 14.83
N GLY A 171 -21.83 -29.93 14.81
CA GLY A 171 -20.71 -29.41 14.02
C GLY A 171 -20.90 -29.45 12.50
N ILE A 172 -21.75 -30.34 11.97
CA ILE A 172 -22.01 -30.42 10.53
C ILE A 172 -22.82 -29.20 10.09
N GLU A 173 -23.95 -28.93 10.76
CA GLU A 173 -24.80 -27.77 10.50
C GLU A 173 -24.03 -26.46 10.69
N ALA A 174 -23.21 -26.38 11.75
CA ALA A 174 -22.35 -25.23 11.99
C ALA A 174 -21.38 -24.97 10.83
N PHE A 175 -20.76 -26.03 10.29
CA PHE A 175 -19.84 -25.91 9.17
C PHE A 175 -20.56 -25.45 7.89
N GLU A 176 -21.78 -25.94 7.62
CA GLU A 176 -22.60 -25.49 6.49
C GLU A 176 -22.97 -24.00 6.59
N ILE A 177 -23.34 -23.54 7.79
CA ILE A 177 -23.60 -22.12 8.05
C ILE A 177 -22.34 -21.29 7.80
N MET A 178 -21.18 -21.74 8.29
CA MET A 178 -19.90 -21.07 8.07
C MET A 178 -19.53 -20.98 6.58
N CYS A 179 -19.76 -22.04 5.80
CA CYS A 179 -19.55 -22.01 4.34
C CYS A 179 -20.39 -20.94 3.64
N THR A 180 -21.60 -20.67 4.15
CA THR A 180 -22.56 -19.74 3.53
C THR A 180 -22.36 -18.29 4.02
N HIS A 181 -22.04 -18.10 5.30
CA HIS A 181 -22.03 -16.78 5.97
C HIS A 181 -20.65 -16.42 6.57
N MET A 182 -19.55 -16.93 6.01
CA MET A 182 -18.19 -16.78 6.58
C MET A 182 -17.76 -15.34 6.86
N SER A 183 -18.25 -14.37 6.07
CA SER A 183 -17.86 -12.95 6.21
C SER A 183 -18.74 -12.17 7.20
N GLU A 184 -19.83 -12.78 7.66
CA GLU A 184 -20.79 -12.17 8.59
C GLU A 184 -20.51 -12.55 10.03
N ILE A 185 -19.97 -13.76 10.26
CA ILE A 185 -19.74 -14.33 11.59
C ILE A 185 -18.42 -13.80 12.15
N ASP A 186 -18.50 -13.07 13.26
CA ASP A 186 -17.33 -12.48 13.92
C ASP A 186 -16.79 -13.36 15.06
N ILE A 187 -17.59 -14.31 15.59
CA ILE A 187 -17.16 -15.29 16.59
C ILE A 187 -17.94 -16.61 16.50
N LEU A 188 -17.27 -17.72 16.80
CA LEU A 188 -17.88 -19.04 16.97
C LEU A 188 -17.82 -19.46 18.44
N ILE A 189 -18.95 -19.86 19.00
CA ILE A 189 -19.06 -20.45 20.33
C ILE A 189 -19.58 -21.87 20.15
N THR A 190 -18.80 -22.87 20.57
CA THR A 190 -19.12 -24.29 20.30
C THR A 190 -18.97 -25.15 21.53
N ASP A 191 -19.86 -26.12 21.73
CA ASP A 191 -19.61 -27.22 22.65
C ASP A 191 -18.43 -28.07 22.14
N PHE A 192 -17.66 -28.61 23.07
CA PHE A 192 -16.54 -29.49 22.76
C PHE A 192 -17.03 -30.87 22.31
N MET A 193 -17.99 -31.44 23.04
CA MET A 193 -18.55 -32.78 22.77
C MET A 193 -19.91 -32.64 22.11
N MET A 194 -20.05 -33.09 20.86
CA MET A 194 -21.32 -33.03 20.14
C MET A 194 -21.49 -34.29 19.28
N PRO A 195 -22.74 -34.73 19.02
CA PRO A 195 -23.00 -35.82 18.09
C PRO A 195 -22.53 -35.47 16.68
N GLU A 196 -22.20 -36.51 15.92
CA GLU A 196 -21.72 -36.46 14.52
C GLU A 196 -20.34 -35.81 14.34
N MET A 197 -20.19 -34.56 14.77
CA MET A 197 -18.95 -33.79 14.70
C MET A 197 -18.73 -33.00 15.99
N ASN A 198 -17.67 -33.37 16.72
CA ASN A 198 -17.18 -32.63 17.89
C ASN A 198 -16.65 -31.24 17.51
N GLY A 199 -16.59 -30.34 18.49
CA GLY A 199 -16.15 -28.97 18.29
C GLY A 199 -14.69 -28.83 17.85
N ASP A 200 -13.80 -29.74 18.29
CA ASP A 200 -12.39 -29.76 17.88
C ASP A 200 -12.25 -30.05 16.39
N LYS A 201 -12.97 -31.06 15.88
CA LYS A 201 -13.04 -31.37 14.45
C LYS A 201 -13.65 -30.23 13.64
N LEU A 202 -14.71 -29.59 14.15
CA LEU A 202 -15.30 -28.40 13.51
C LEU A 202 -14.25 -27.28 13.38
N CYS A 203 -13.54 -26.99 14.47
CA CYS A 203 -12.48 -25.98 14.50
C CYS A 203 -11.38 -26.31 13.49
N GLU A 204 -10.89 -27.54 13.46
CA GLU A 204 -9.89 -27.96 12.48
C GLU A 204 -10.36 -27.77 11.03
N LYS A 205 -11.61 -28.13 10.71
CA LYS A 205 -12.17 -27.93 9.37
C LYS A 205 -12.27 -26.45 9.02
N ILE A 206 -12.70 -25.60 9.94
CA ILE A 206 -12.77 -24.14 9.70
C ILE A 206 -11.37 -23.57 9.42
N ARG A 207 -10.35 -23.98 10.19
CA ARG A 207 -8.97 -23.49 9.98
C ARG A 207 -8.36 -24.00 8.67
N LYS A 208 -8.57 -25.28 8.33
CA LYS A 208 -7.95 -25.92 7.16
C LYS A 208 -8.69 -25.66 5.85
N GLU A 209 -10.01 -25.77 5.84
CA GLU A 209 -10.82 -25.72 4.61
C GLU A 209 -11.30 -24.30 4.29
N LEU A 210 -11.66 -23.51 5.30
CA LEU A 210 -12.16 -22.13 5.10
C LEU A 210 -11.07 -21.06 5.25
N ASN A 211 -9.86 -21.44 5.69
CA ASN A 211 -8.73 -20.54 5.93
C ASN A 211 -9.05 -19.35 6.86
N LEU A 212 -10.01 -19.53 7.78
CA LEU A 212 -10.42 -18.51 8.75
C LEU A 212 -9.51 -18.56 9.98
N ILE A 213 -8.24 -18.21 9.81
CA ILE A 213 -7.22 -18.32 10.87
C ILE A 213 -7.53 -17.37 12.04
N ASN A 214 -8.07 -16.19 11.76
CA ASN A 214 -8.28 -15.13 12.74
C ASN A 214 -9.68 -15.13 13.39
N LEU A 215 -10.58 -16.04 12.98
CA LEU A 215 -11.91 -16.13 13.59
C LEU A 215 -11.78 -16.64 15.04
N PRO A 216 -12.19 -15.88 16.06
CA PRO A 216 -12.20 -16.37 17.43
C PRO A 216 -13.15 -17.55 17.59
N ILE A 217 -12.68 -18.64 18.19
CA ILE A 217 -13.46 -19.84 18.51
C ILE A 217 -13.39 -20.08 20.01
N LEU A 218 -14.51 -19.89 20.70
CA LEU A 218 -14.67 -20.10 22.14
C LEU A 218 -15.34 -21.45 22.39
N PHE A 219 -14.66 -22.33 23.13
CA PHE A 219 -15.19 -23.64 23.46
C PHE A 219 -15.95 -23.63 24.79
N LEU A 220 -17.11 -24.26 24.83
CA LEU A 220 -17.80 -24.63 26.07
C LEU A 220 -17.52 -26.11 26.33
N THR A 221 -17.02 -26.47 27.51
CA THR A 221 -16.62 -27.86 27.78
C THR A 221 -16.97 -28.31 29.19
N ALA A 222 -17.47 -29.53 29.37
CA ALA A 222 -17.65 -30.13 30.69
C ALA A 222 -16.34 -30.74 31.26
N VAL A 223 -15.26 -30.73 30.48
CA VAL A 223 -14.01 -31.41 30.80
C VAL A 223 -13.04 -30.47 31.52
N SER A 224 -12.62 -30.86 32.73
CA SER A 224 -11.62 -30.14 33.52
C SER A 224 -10.21 -30.75 33.43
N GLU A 225 -10.05 -31.88 32.73
CA GLU A 225 -8.75 -32.54 32.59
C GLU A 225 -7.83 -31.75 31.64
N GLN A 226 -6.64 -31.42 32.14
CA GLN A 226 -5.68 -30.54 31.46
C GLN A 226 -5.24 -31.08 30.08
N SER A 227 -5.17 -32.41 29.92
CA SER A 227 -4.80 -33.09 28.68
C SER A 227 -5.81 -32.84 27.55
N LEU A 228 -7.10 -32.85 27.89
CA LEU A 228 -8.22 -32.62 26.97
C LEU A 228 -8.39 -31.14 26.64
N LEU A 229 -8.14 -30.25 27.60
CA LEU A 229 -8.14 -28.79 27.37
C LEU A 229 -7.05 -28.36 26.38
N LEU A 230 -5.89 -29.02 26.39
CA LEU A 230 -4.83 -28.75 25.39
C LEU A 230 -5.25 -29.10 23.96
N ASN A 231 -6.20 -30.02 23.76
CA ASN A 231 -6.66 -30.38 22.42
C ASN A 231 -7.45 -29.25 21.77
N ILE A 232 -8.13 -28.41 22.56
CA ILE A 232 -8.84 -27.22 22.06
C ILE A 232 -7.86 -26.28 21.34
N PHE A 233 -6.74 -25.96 21.98
CA PHE A 233 -5.73 -25.08 21.39
C PHE A 233 -5.00 -25.73 20.22
N LYS A 234 -4.75 -27.04 20.28
CA LYS A 234 -4.14 -27.79 19.16
C LYS A 234 -5.04 -27.80 17.92
N ALA A 235 -6.36 -27.85 18.10
CA ALA A 235 -7.32 -27.75 17.00
C ALA A 235 -7.41 -26.32 16.42
N GLY A 236 -6.82 -25.33 17.08
CA GLY A 236 -6.86 -23.92 16.69
C GLY A 236 -7.94 -23.10 17.39
N GLY A 237 -8.50 -23.62 18.50
CA GLY A 237 -9.42 -22.89 19.37
C GLY A 237 -8.72 -21.71 20.04
N THR A 238 -9.46 -20.62 20.24
CA THR A 238 -8.92 -19.38 20.77
C THR A 238 -8.93 -19.38 22.30
N ASP A 239 -10.01 -19.87 22.90
CA ASP A 239 -10.17 -19.97 24.35
C ASP A 239 -11.25 -21.00 24.69
N TYR A 240 -11.43 -21.29 25.98
CA TYR A 240 -12.46 -22.20 26.47
C TYR A 240 -13.06 -21.73 27.80
N ILE A 241 -14.25 -22.24 28.09
CA ILE A 241 -14.99 -22.06 29.34
C ILE A 241 -15.48 -23.42 29.81
N ILE A 242 -15.27 -23.70 31.10
CA ILE A 242 -15.71 -24.95 31.73
C ILE A 242 -17.18 -24.81 32.15
N LYS A 243 -18.02 -25.78 31.78
CA LYS A 243 -19.41 -25.91 32.20
C LYS A 243 -19.45 -26.58 33.60
N PRO A 244 -20.23 -26.06 34.56
CA PRO A 244 -21.07 -24.85 34.49
C PRO A 244 -20.25 -23.56 34.69
N PHE A 245 -20.66 -22.48 34.03
CA PHE A 245 -20.02 -21.16 34.11
C PHE A 245 -21.00 -20.09 34.60
N SER A 246 -20.47 -19.00 35.17
CA SER A 246 -21.26 -17.81 35.48
C SER A 246 -21.39 -16.91 34.24
N LYS A 247 -22.46 -16.12 34.19
CA LYS A 247 -22.71 -15.14 33.13
C LYS A 247 -21.56 -14.13 33.02
N GLU A 248 -21.03 -13.70 34.17
CA GLU A 248 -19.96 -12.72 34.27
C GLU A 248 -18.64 -13.27 33.70
N GLU A 249 -18.30 -14.52 34.02
CA GLU A 249 -17.11 -15.17 33.45
C GLU A 249 -17.24 -15.29 31.92
N PHE A 250 -18.41 -15.74 31.45
CA PHE A 250 -18.68 -15.90 30.02
C PHE A 250 -18.55 -14.57 29.28
N LEU A 251 -19.19 -13.51 29.78
CA LEU A 251 -19.12 -12.18 29.16
C LEU A 251 -17.71 -11.59 29.22
N ALA A 252 -16.98 -11.75 30.32
CA ALA A 252 -15.61 -11.23 30.45
C ALA A 252 -14.66 -11.85 29.41
N ARG A 253 -14.73 -13.17 29.23
CA ARG A 253 -13.90 -13.86 28.21
C ARG A 253 -14.35 -13.51 26.79
N LEU A 254 -15.66 -13.49 26.56
CA LEU A 254 -16.21 -13.16 25.26
C LEU A 254 -15.84 -11.74 24.81
N ALA A 255 -15.95 -10.75 25.70
CA ALA A 255 -15.68 -9.35 25.40
C ALA A 255 -14.27 -9.12 24.87
N VAL A 256 -13.25 -9.79 25.45
CA VAL A 256 -11.86 -9.68 25.01
C VAL A 256 -11.71 -10.10 23.54
N HIS A 257 -12.35 -11.21 23.16
CA HIS A 257 -12.26 -11.74 21.79
C HIS A 257 -13.05 -10.89 20.80
N LEU A 258 -14.22 -10.38 21.20
CA LEU A 258 -15.04 -9.48 20.37
C LEU A 258 -14.35 -8.14 20.12
N GLU A 259 -13.77 -7.52 21.15
CA GLU A 259 -13.01 -6.26 21.01
C GLU A 259 -11.80 -6.44 20.08
N HIS A 260 -11.10 -7.58 20.19
CA HIS A 260 -9.99 -7.89 19.30
C HIS A 260 -10.45 -8.08 17.85
N ALA A 261 -11.56 -8.80 17.62
CA ALA A 261 -12.13 -8.97 16.28
C ALA A 261 -12.54 -7.63 15.65
N GLU A 262 -13.17 -6.74 16.42
CA GLU A 262 -13.55 -5.41 15.94
C GLU A 262 -12.32 -4.56 15.59
N LEU A 263 -11.30 -4.54 16.45
CA LEU A 263 -10.07 -3.80 16.22
C LEU A 263 -9.35 -4.31 14.95
N HIS A 264 -9.31 -5.63 14.74
CA HIS A 264 -8.69 -6.22 13.56
C HIS A 264 -9.42 -5.79 12.27
N LYS A 265 -10.76 -5.81 12.27
CA LYS A 265 -11.59 -5.38 11.14
C LYS A 265 -11.37 -3.89 10.81
N ARG A 266 -11.31 -3.02 11.83
CA ARG A 266 -11.00 -1.59 11.67
C ARG A 266 -9.60 -1.36 11.11
N LEU A 267 -8.61 -2.12 11.59
CA LEU A 267 -7.24 -2.01 11.10
C LEU A 267 -7.16 -2.40 9.62
N GLN A 268 -7.74 -3.54 9.23
CA GLN A 268 -7.76 -3.98 7.82
C GLN A 268 -8.44 -2.96 6.90
N SER A 269 -9.57 -2.37 7.34
CA SER A 269 -10.24 -1.31 6.59
C SER A 269 -9.34 -0.08 6.40
N THR A 270 -8.71 0.40 7.48
CA THR A 270 -7.80 1.54 7.43
C THR A 270 -6.61 1.29 6.51
N VAL A 271 -5.98 0.10 6.60
CA VAL A 271 -4.87 -0.29 5.71
C VAL A 271 -5.30 -0.28 4.25
N THR A 272 -6.49 -0.80 3.94
CA THR A 272 -7.02 -0.84 2.57
C THR A 272 -7.28 0.58 2.04
N GLN A 273 -7.86 1.45 2.87
CA GLN A 273 -8.09 2.86 2.51
C GLN A 273 -6.77 3.60 2.26
N LEU A 274 -5.78 3.42 3.13
CA LEU A 274 -4.46 4.05 2.98
C LEU A 274 -3.76 3.59 1.70
N ARG A 275 -3.82 2.29 1.38
CA ARG A 275 -3.28 1.76 0.11
C ARG A 275 -3.96 2.40 -1.09
N GLY A 276 -5.29 2.46 -1.10
CA GLY A 276 -6.04 3.09 -2.18
C GLY A 276 -5.71 4.58 -2.36
N LEU A 277 -5.55 5.32 -1.25
CA LEU A 277 -5.12 6.73 -1.29
C LEU A 277 -3.71 6.89 -1.86
N ASN A 278 -2.79 5.99 -1.52
CA ASN A 278 -1.42 6.05 -2.00
C ASN A 278 -1.34 5.76 -3.51
N GLU A 279 -2.08 4.76 -4.00
CA GLU A 279 -2.20 4.47 -5.43
C GLU A 279 -2.80 5.64 -6.21
N MET A 280 -3.85 6.29 -5.67
CA MET A 280 -4.43 7.49 -6.29
C MET A 280 -3.43 8.64 -6.37
N LYS A 281 -2.64 8.85 -5.31
CA LYS A 281 -1.58 9.87 -5.27
C LYS A 281 -0.52 9.62 -6.35
N ASP A 282 -0.06 8.38 -6.48
CA ASP A 282 0.99 8.00 -7.44
C ASP A 282 0.50 8.10 -8.90
N ASN A 283 -0.75 7.69 -9.15
CA ASN A 283 -1.40 7.86 -10.46
C ASN A 283 -1.55 9.34 -10.83
N LEU A 284 -1.99 10.19 -9.89
CA LEU A 284 -2.11 11.63 -10.11
C LEU A 284 -0.77 12.25 -10.48
N LEU A 285 0.30 11.94 -9.75
CA LEU A 285 1.62 12.48 -10.02
C LEU A 285 2.15 12.07 -11.40
N THR A 286 1.92 10.81 -11.79
CA THR A 286 2.28 10.30 -13.12
C THR A 286 1.54 11.04 -14.24
N VAL A 287 0.23 11.18 -14.12
CA VAL A 287 -0.61 11.89 -15.12
C VAL A 287 -0.24 13.38 -15.19
N CYS A 288 -0.16 14.06 -14.04
CA CYS A 288 0.20 15.48 -13.99
C CYS A 288 1.56 15.74 -14.63
N SER A 289 2.55 14.86 -14.44
CA SER A 289 3.85 15.06 -15.08
C SER A 289 3.79 14.93 -16.60
N HIS A 290 3.07 13.95 -17.12
CA HIS A 290 2.86 13.82 -18.56
C HIS A 290 2.20 15.08 -19.13
N ASP A 291 1.17 15.57 -18.44
CA ASP A 291 0.38 16.73 -18.86
C ASP A 291 1.14 18.04 -18.72
N LEU A 292 2.12 18.12 -17.82
CA LEU A 292 3.05 19.27 -17.70
C LEU A 292 4.19 19.20 -18.72
N ARG A 293 4.73 18.01 -18.99
CA ARG A 293 5.84 17.79 -19.92
C ARG A 293 5.46 18.11 -21.36
N THR A 294 4.25 17.72 -21.76
CA THR A 294 3.70 17.88 -23.10
C THR A 294 3.69 19.33 -23.61
N PRO A 295 3.07 20.31 -22.91
CA PRO A 295 3.10 21.71 -23.32
C PRO A 295 4.50 22.32 -23.21
N LEU A 296 5.29 21.93 -22.21
CA LEU A 296 6.64 22.45 -21.99
C LEU A 296 7.61 22.06 -23.10
N ASN A 297 7.58 20.81 -23.52
CA ASN A 297 8.33 20.33 -24.69
C ASN A 297 7.90 21.07 -25.97
N GLY A 298 6.63 21.41 -26.08
CA GLY A 298 6.13 22.23 -27.18
C GLY A 298 6.71 23.64 -27.21
N ILE A 299 6.81 24.29 -26.03
CA ILE A 299 7.44 25.61 -25.90
C ILE A 299 8.93 25.50 -26.25
N LEU A 300 9.65 24.56 -25.64
CA LEU A 300 11.08 24.37 -25.87
C LEU A 300 11.40 24.06 -27.33
N GLY A 301 10.64 23.18 -27.98
CA GLY A 301 10.82 22.84 -29.39
C GLY A 301 10.60 24.03 -30.33
N ASN A 302 9.61 24.90 -30.05
CA ASN A 302 9.42 26.11 -30.85
C ASN A 302 10.53 27.13 -30.64
N VAL A 303 10.99 27.31 -29.40
CA VAL A 303 12.11 28.21 -29.08
C VAL A 303 13.40 27.72 -29.74
N GLU A 304 13.65 26.42 -29.73
CA GLU A 304 14.81 25.82 -30.39
C GLU A 304 14.76 26.03 -31.91
N LEU A 305 13.59 25.86 -32.53
CA LEU A 305 13.40 26.17 -33.96
C LEU A 305 13.63 27.64 -34.30
N MET A 306 13.29 28.57 -33.40
CA MET A 306 13.52 30.01 -33.57
C MET A 306 15.01 30.34 -33.41
N LEU A 307 15.68 29.77 -32.41
CA LEU A 307 17.12 29.97 -32.20
C LEU A 307 17.97 29.44 -33.36
N GLU A 308 17.48 28.43 -34.10
CA GLU A 308 18.12 27.92 -35.31
C GLU A 308 17.87 28.76 -36.57
N ASP A 309 16.98 29.77 -36.53
CA ASP A 309 16.71 30.64 -37.68
C ASP A 309 17.76 31.75 -37.77
N SER A 310 18.48 31.78 -38.89
CA SER A 310 19.60 32.71 -39.14
C SER A 310 19.18 34.17 -39.23
N ASN A 311 17.88 34.46 -39.31
CA ASN A 311 17.34 35.82 -39.40
C ASN A 311 16.86 36.40 -38.07
N VAL A 312 17.07 35.72 -36.94
CA VAL A 312 16.69 36.24 -35.62
C VAL A 312 17.65 37.35 -35.20
N PRO A 313 17.17 38.57 -34.92
CA PRO A 313 18.03 39.65 -34.43
C PRO A 313 18.59 39.33 -33.02
N ASP A 314 19.82 39.77 -32.73
CA ASP A 314 20.55 39.43 -31.49
C ASP A 314 19.78 39.70 -30.19
N ASN A 315 18.96 40.75 -30.15
CA ASN A 315 18.13 41.09 -28.99
C ASN A 315 17.01 40.06 -28.72
N TYR A 316 16.50 39.39 -29.76
CA TYR A 316 15.55 38.29 -29.61
C TYR A 316 16.25 36.96 -29.34
N TYR A 317 17.49 36.79 -29.83
CA TYR A 317 18.28 35.59 -29.56
C TYR A 317 18.53 35.41 -28.06
N GLN A 318 18.91 36.49 -27.36
CA GLN A 318 19.07 36.44 -25.90
C GLN A 318 17.76 36.09 -25.18
N ASN A 319 16.65 36.74 -25.53
CA ASN A 319 15.35 36.46 -24.93
C ASN A 319 14.89 35.01 -25.16
N LEU A 320 15.11 34.47 -26.36
CA LEU A 320 14.78 33.08 -26.69
C LEU A 320 15.68 32.10 -25.92
N SER A 321 16.96 32.42 -25.75
CA SER A 321 17.88 31.64 -24.92
C SER A 321 17.40 31.61 -23.46
N ASP A 322 16.97 32.75 -22.91
CA ASP A 322 16.49 32.85 -21.53
C ASP A 322 15.18 32.07 -21.33
N ILE A 323 14.25 32.11 -22.31
CA ILE A 323 13.03 31.29 -22.31
C ILE A 323 13.37 29.81 -22.37
N LYS A 324 14.36 29.41 -23.20
CA LYS A 324 14.81 28.02 -23.30
C LYS A 324 15.36 27.53 -21.96
N SER A 325 16.29 28.27 -21.36
CA SER A 325 16.89 27.91 -20.07
C SER A 325 15.84 27.81 -18.96
N SER A 326 14.85 28.70 -18.95
CA SER A 326 13.73 28.68 -18.00
C SER A 326 12.82 27.47 -18.20
N GLY A 327 12.52 27.09 -19.45
CA GLY A 327 11.74 25.89 -19.76
C GLY A 327 12.48 24.60 -19.41
N GLU A 328 13.80 24.54 -19.64
CA GLU A 328 14.64 23.40 -19.26
C GLU A 328 14.71 23.24 -17.73
N LEU A 329 14.80 24.35 -16.98
CA LEU A 329 14.73 24.36 -15.52
C LEU A 329 13.39 23.81 -15.00
N LEU A 330 12.27 24.27 -15.56
CA LEU A 330 10.93 23.80 -15.17
C LEU A 330 10.76 22.30 -15.48
N LEU A 331 11.30 21.83 -16.60
CA LEU A 331 11.25 20.42 -16.96
C LEU A 331 12.06 19.57 -15.97
N GLY A 332 13.24 20.06 -15.58
CA GLY A 332 14.05 19.48 -14.51
C GLY A 332 13.28 19.38 -13.19
N LEU A 333 12.61 20.45 -12.77
CA LEU A 333 11.77 20.48 -11.56
C LEU A 333 10.65 19.43 -11.58
N VAL A 334 9.92 19.33 -12.70
CA VAL A 334 8.84 18.36 -12.85
C VAL A 334 9.36 16.93 -12.76
N ASN A 335 10.52 16.65 -13.37
CA ASN A 335 11.16 15.33 -13.29
C ASN A 335 11.68 15.04 -11.87
N ASP A 336 12.27 16.02 -11.19
CA ASP A 336 12.75 15.87 -9.81
C ASP A 336 11.60 15.55 -8.83
N ILE A 337 10.45 16.22 -8.96
CA ILE A 337 9.25 15.94 -8.15
C ILE A 337 8.72 14.53 -8.41
N LEU A 338 8.65 14.14 -9.69
CA LEU A 338 8.24 12.79 -10.06
C LEU A 338 9.15 11.73 -9.47
N ASP A 339 10.45 11.93 -9.62
CA ASP A 339 11.38 10.93 -9.16
C ASP A 339 11.42 10.86 -7.64
N LEU A 340 11.19 11.98 -6.94
CA LEU A 340 10.94 11.97 -5.51
C LEU A 340 9.70 11.13 -5.17
N SER A 341 8.60 11.27 -5.93
CA SER A 341 7.41 10.43 -5.73
C SER A 341 7.70 8.95 -5.91
N LYS A 342 8.44 8.57 -6.96
CA LYS A 342 8.82 7.17 -7.22
C LYS A 342 9.79 6.63 -6.19
N VAL A 343 10.71 7.47 -5.71
CA VAL A 343 11.63 7.10 -4.64
C VAL A 343 10.86 6.97 -3.33
N GLN A 344 9.77 7.69 -3.09
CA GLN A 344 8.98 7.56 -1.85
C GLN A 344 7.92 6.45 -1.88
N SER A 345 7.52 5.94 -3.06
CA SER A 345 6.56 4.83 -3.13
C SER A 345 7.16 3.52 -2.58
N GLU A 346 6.48 2.93 -1.59
CA GLU A 346 6.84 1.63 -0.98
C GLU A 346 6.62 0.44 -1.93
N HIS A 347 5.84 0.63 -3.01
CA HIS A 347 5.41 -0.44 -3.92
C HIS A 347 6.33 -0.68 -5.12
N THR A 348 7.42 0.09 -5.26
CA THR A 348 8.45 -0.18 -6.25
C THR A 348 9.56 -0.99 -5.60
N GLU A 349 9.52 -2.32 -5.77
CA GLU A 349 10.69 -3.16 -5.50
C GLU A 349 11.87 -2.61 -6.33
N LEU A 350 12.86 -2.04 -5.64
CA LEU A 350 14.09 -1.59 -6.27
C LEU A 350 14.76 -2.83 -6.87
N LYS A 351 14.79 -2.91 -8.20
CA LYS A 351 15.54 -3.95 -8.91
C LYS A 351 17.03 -3.72 -8.70
N MET A 352 17.58 -4.29 -7.63
CA MET A 352 18.99 -4.31 -7.34
C MET A 352 19.67 -5.33 -8.23
N LYS A 353 20.81 -4.96 -8.82
CA LYS A 353 21.65 -5.87 -9.59
C LYS A 353 23.11 -5.68 -9.18
N PRO A 354 23.95 -6.73 -9.24
CA PRO A 354 25.38 -6.60 -9.06
C PRO A 354 25.99 -5.79 -10.22
N VAL A 355 26.55 -4.61 -9.91
CA VAL A 355 27.12 -3.67 -10.88
C VAL A 355 28.55 -3.29 -10.48
N SER A 356 29.44 -3.14 -11.46
CA SER A 356 30.78 -2.60 -11.25
C SER A 356 30.71 -1.09 -10.94
N ALA A 357 31.09 -0.71 -9.72
CA ALA A 357 31.15 0.68 -9.29
C ALA A 357 32.10 1.51 -10.20
N LEU A 358 33.22 0.91 -10.63
CA LEU A 358 34.18 1.57 -11.53
C LEU A 358 33.56 1.92 -12.89
N GLN A 359 32.77 1.03 -13.48
CA GLN A 359 32.10 1.29 -14.76
C GLN A 359 31.05 2.38 -14.61
N LEU A 360 30.29 2.37 -13.53
CA LEU A 360 29.27 3.36 -13.22
C LEU A 360 29.88 4.76 -13.07
N VAL A 361 30.92 4.88 -12.24
CA VAL A 361 31.65 6.13 -11.99
C VAL A 361 32.32 6.65 -13.28
N LYS A 362 32.92 5.77 -14.09
CA LYS A 362 33.51 6.15 -15.40
C LYS A 362 32.46 6.69 -16.37
N THR A 363 31.26 6.11 -16.39
CA THR A 363 30.16 6.56 -17.26
C THR A 363 29.77 8.00 -16.94
N SER A 364 29.53 8.32 -15.67
CA SER A 364 29.24 9.68 -15.22
C SER A 364 30.41 10.64 -15.43
N TYR A 365 31.66 10.20 -15.17
CA TYR A 365 32.85 11.01 -15.41
C TYR A 365 32.97 11.45 -16.86
N ASN A 366 32.83 10.51 -17.81
CA ASN A 366 32.97 10.80 -19.24
C ASN A 366 31.89 11.76 -19.75
N ALA A 367 30.65 11.60 -19.28
CA ALA A 367 29.55 12.50 -19.62
C ALA A 367 29.80 13.93 -19.10
N MET A 368 30.20 14.07 -17.84
CA MET A 368 30.38 15.37 -17.18
C MET A 368 31.67 16.09 -17.60
N LYS A 369 32.72 15.37 -17.97
CA LYS A 369 33.98 15.93 -18.48
C LYS A 369 33.77 16.83 -19.70
N GLN A 370 32.85 16.45 -20.61
CA GLN A 370 32.53 17.25 -21.79
C GLN A 370 31.87 18.58 -21.44
N ILE A 371 31.08 18.62 -20.35
CA ILE A 371 30.38 19.81 -19.88
C ILE A 371 31.36 20.73 -19.14
N SER A 372 32.18 20.17 -18.25
CA SER A 372 33.21 20.90 -17.50
C SER A 372 34.27 21.56 -18.41
N ALA A 373 34.61 20.92 -19.53
CA ALA A 373 35.53 21.48 -20.53
C ALA A 373 35.03 22.81 -21.14
N LYS A 374 33.71 23.02 -21.24
CA LYS A 374 33.13 24.29 -21.73
C LYS A 374 33.37 25.45 -20.76
N LYS A 375 33.49 25.19 -19.45
CA LYS A 375 33.80 26.18 -18.40
C LYS A 375 35.31 26.30 -18.10
N GLN A 376 36.19 25.65 -18.88
CA GLN A 376 37.66 25.61 -18.67
C GLN A 376 38.05 25.15 -17.24
N GLN A 377 37.33 24.20 -16.68
CA GLN A 377 37.63 23.63 -15.37
C GLN A 377 38.52 22.39 -15.50
N HIS A 378 39.33 22.11 -14.48
CA HIS A 378 40.16 20.90 -14.41
C HIS A 378 39.37 19.76 -13.77
N PHE A 379 39.13 18.70 -14.55
CA PHE A 379 38.29 17.57 -14.14
C PHE A 379 39.12 16.28 -13.98
N LYS A 380 39.34 15.84 -12.74
CA LYS A 380 40.21 14.70 -12.40
C LYS A 380 39.40 13.50 -11.91
N PHE A 381 39.79 12.30 -12.33
CA PHE A 381 39.31 11.04 -11.76
C PHE A 381 40.44 10.35 -10.97
N VAL A 382 40.15 9.89 -9.77
CA VAL A 382 41.10 9.16 -8.91
C VAL A 382 40.50 7.80 -8.56
N ASN A 383 41.18 6.72 -8.92
CA ASN A 383 40.79 5.37 -8.55
C ASN A 383 41.70 4.85 -7.41
N GLY A 384 41.18 4.82 -6.19
CA GLY A 384 41.89 4.35 -5.00
C GLY A 384 42.18 2.84 -5.00
N PHE A 385 41.48 2.06 -5.82
CA PHE A 385 41.72 0.62 -5.99
C PHE A 385 43.05 0.29 -6.72
N LEU A 386 43.72 1.29 -7.30
CA LEU A 386 45.02 1.12 -7.95
C LEU A 386 46.23 1.27 -7.00
N ASN A 387 45.99 1.59 -5.72
CA ASN A 387 47.05 1.67 -4.72
C ASN A 387 47.52 0.26 -4.31
N GLN A 388 48.84 0.06 -4.20
CA GLN A 388 49.50 -1.27 -4.09
C GLN A 388 49.05 -2.14 -2.90
N GLU A 389 48.38 -1.59 -1.89
CA GLU A 389 47.94 -2.33 -0.69
C GLU A 389 46.66 -3.17 -0.91
N TYR A 390 45.87 -2.93 -1.96
CA TYR A 390 44.57 -3.59 -2.19
C TYR A 390 44.53 -4.49 -3.44
N SER A 391 45.68 -4.74 -4.07
CA SER A 391 45.79 -5.36 -5.41
C SER A 391 45.45 -6.88 -5.47
N ASN A 392 45.20 -7.54 -4.35
CA ASN A 392 45.10 -9.01 -4.29
C ASN A 392 43.71 -9.61 -4.58
N ASN A 393 42.67 -8.82 -4.83
CA ASN A 393 41.34 -9.32 -5.23
C ASN A 393 40.61 -8.32 -6.14
N LYS A 394 41.11 -8.15 -7.37
CA LYS A 394 40.62 -7.15 -8.34
C LYS A 394 39.16 -7.32 -8.75
N ASP A 395 38.59 -8.52 -8.67
CA ASP A 395 37.27 -8.81 -9.22
C ASP A 395 36.12 -8.74 -8.20
N LEU A 396 36.42 -8.77 -6.88
CA LEU A 396 35.39 -8.84 -5.82
C LEU A 396 35.15 -7.50 -5.11
N ASN A 397 36.14 -6.61 -5.07
CA ASN A 397 36.09 -5.41 -4.22
C ASN A 397 35.43 -4.17 -4.86
N GLU A 398 34.92 -4.29 -6.09
CA GLU A 398 34.32 -3.16 -6.83
C GLU A 398 32.83 -3.39 -7.18
N ILE A 399 32.22 -4.48 -6.72
CA ILE A 399 30.84 -4.83 -7.06
C ILE A 399 29.89 -4.35 -5.97
N ILE A 400 28.83 -3.65 -6.38
CA ILE A 400 27.75 -3.18 -5.52
C ILE A 400 26.42 -3.70 -6.01
N SER A 401 25.53 -4.09 -5.10
CA SER A 401 24.16 -4.49 -5.44
C SER A 401 23.26 -3.27 -5.38
N VAL A 402 23.01 -2.67 -6.54
CA VAL A 402 22.32 -1.36 -6.62
C VAL A 402 21.39 -1.28 -7.82
N ASN A 403 20.49 -0.30 -7.80
CA ASN A 403 19.85 0.17 -9.01
C ASN A 403 20.79 1.12 -9.78
N GLU A 404 21.31 0.67 -10.91
CA GLU A 404 22.29 1.41 -11.73
C GLU A 404 21.83 2.84 -12.06
N SER A 405 20.59 2.99 -12.54
CA SER A 405 20.06 4.29 -12.95
C SER A 405 19.97 5.29 -11.80
N SER A 406 19.59 4.82 -10.60
CA SER A 406 19.51 5.63 -9.40
C SER A 406 20.88 6.12 -8.94
N ILE A 407 21.91 5.25 -8.94
CA ILE A 407 23.26 5.65 -8.54
C ILE A 407 23.91 6.57 -9.58
N ILE A 408 23.70 6.33 -10.88
CA ILE A 408 24.14 7.28 -11.94
C ILE A 408 23.54 8.66 -11.70
N ARG A 409 22.26 8.72 -11.33
CA ARG A 409 21.59 9.98 -11.01
C ARG A 409 22.18 10.66 -9.77
N VAL A 410 22.53 9.90 -8.73
CA VAL A 410 23.23 10.44 -7.55
C VAL A 410 24.55 11.09 -7.95
N ILE A 411 25.40 10.37 -8.68
CA ILE A 411 26.71 10.88 -9.10
C ILE A 411 26.56 12.09 -10.00
N ASN A 412 25.62 12.07 -10.94
CA ASN A 412 25.39 13.19 -11.84
C ASN A 412 24.87 14.43 -11.10
N ASN A 413 24.04 14.28 -10.07
CA ASN A 413 23.59 15.40 -9.24
C ASN A 413 24.76 16.03 -8.46
N LEU A 414 25.64 15.21 -7.88
CA LEU A 414 26.83 15.69 -7.17
C LEU A 414 27.80 16.39 -8.12
N LEU A 415 28.11 15.79 -9.28
CA LEU A 415 29.00 16.37 -10.29
C LEU A 415 28.44 17.64 -10.92
N SER A 416 27.14 17.68 -11.20
CA SER A 416 26.49 18.88 -11.74
C SER A 416 26.57 20.03 -10.74
N ASN A 417 26.36 19.78 -9.45
CA ASN A 417 26.56 20.79 -8.40
C ASN A 417 28.02 21.25 -8.33
N ALA A 418 28.98 20.34 -8.37
CA ALA A 418 30.40 20.71 -8.38
C ALA A 418 30.76 21.59 -9.59
N ILE A 419 30.31 21.25 -10.80
CA ILE A 419 30.52 22.04 -12.02
C ILE A 419 29.87 23.42 -11.93
N LYS A 420 28.67 23.49 -11.33
CA LYS A 420 27.88 24.70 -11.14
C LYS A 420 28.58 25.69 -10.21
N PHE A 421 29.06 25.22 -9.06
CA PHE A 421 29.57 26.06 -7.97
C PHE A 421 31.09 26.27 -7.98
N THR A 422 31.80 25.64 -8.92
CA THR A 422 33.24 25.82 -9.13
C THR A 422 33.51 26.92 -10.16
N PRO A 423 34.40 27.89 -9.89
CA PRO A 423 34.74 28.94 -10.84
C PRO A 423 35.52 28.42 -12.06
N ILE A 424 35.71 29.28 -13.07
CA ILE A 424 36.58 29.02 -14.23
C ILE A 424 38.00 28.71 -13.73
N ASN A 425 38.67 27.72 -14.32
CA ASN A 425 39.97 27.17 -13.87
C ASN A 425 39.97 26.53 -12.47
N GLY A 426 38.81 26.30 -11.86
CA GLY A 426 38.70 25.50 -10.64
C GLY A 426 38.93 24.01 -10.89
N ASN A 427 39.10 23.26 -9.81
CA ASN A 427 39.39 21.83 -9.81
C ASN A 427 38.20 21.05 -9.26
N ILE A 428 37.80 20.01 -9.98
CA ILE A 428 36.79 19.05 -9.54
C ILE A 428 37.42 17.66 -9.63
N THR A 429 37.33 16.92 -8.53
CA THR A 429 37.87 15.56 -8.40
C THR A 429 36.74 14.60 -8.07
N LEU A 430 36.58 13.58 -8.90
CA LEU A 430 35.76 12.40 -8.61
C LEU A 430 36.68 11.28 -8.15
N SER A 431 36.43 10.71 -6.98
CA SER A 431 37.21 9.60 -6.43
C SER A 431 36.34 8.40 -6.10
N LEU A 432 36.93 7.23 -6.28
CA LEU A 432 36.36 5.94 -5.88
C LEU A 432 37.40 5.24 -4.99
N ASN A 433 37.09 5.06 -3.71
CA ASN A 433 38.01 4.52 -2.71
C ASN A 433 37.36 3.38 -1.89
N PRO A 434 38.10 2.33 -1.54
CA PRO A 434 37.63 1.35 -0.56
C PRO A 434 37.64 1.93 0.87
N VAL A 435 36.74 1.44 1.71
CA VAL A 435 36.68 1.72 3.16
C VAL A 435 36.86 0.39 3.92
N PRO A 436 37.41 0.39 5.14
CA PRO A 436 37.39 -0.81 6.00
C PRO A 436 35.95 -1.36 6.17
N GLU A 437 35.82 -2.68 6.34
CA GLU A 437 34.54 -3.37 6.64
C GLU A 437 33.51 -3.42 5.49
N ASP A 438 33.91 -3.85 4.29
CA ASP A 438 32.99 -4.16 3.17
C ASP A 438 32.18 -2.96 2.61
N TYR A 439 32.72 -1.74 2.69
CA TYR A 439 32.11 -0.55 2.07
C TYR A 439 33.02 0.07 1.00
N LEU A 440 32.41 0.76 0.04
CA LEU A 440 33.10 1.67 -0.88
C LEU A 440 32.59 3.10 -0.71
N THR A 441 33.47 4.06 -1.00
CA THR A 441 33.14 5.48 -1.03
C THR A 441 33.33 6.05 -2.42
N ILE A 442 32.27 6.67 -2.94
CA ILE A 442 32.31 7.55 -4.11
C ILE A 442 32.31 8.98 -3.59
N SER A 443 33.34 9.77 -3.89
CA SER A 443 33.42 11.15 -3.44
C SER A 443 33.60 12.16 -4.57
N VAL A 444 32.91 13.29 -4.46
CA VAL A 444 33.02 14.43 -5.36
C VAL A 444 33.53 15.61 -4.55
N SER A 445 34.73 16.07 -4.89
CA SER A 445 35.37 17.21 -4.25
C SER A 445 35.61 18.33 -5.24
N ASP A 446 35.30 19.55 -4.84
CA ASP A 446 35.56 20.77 -5.59
C ASP A 446 36.27 21.82 -4.74
N ASN A 447 36.89 22.81 -5.39
CA ASN A 447 37.47 23.99 -4.75
C ASN A 447 36.62 25.26 -4.99
N GLY A 448 35.30 25.09 -5.09
CA GLY A 448 34.34 26.15 -5.36
C GLY A 448 34.05 27.04 -4.14
N ILE A 449 32.87 27.67 -4.17
CA ILE A 449 32.45 28.65 -3.15
C ILE A 449 32.33 28.07 -1.73
N GLY A 450 32.23 26.75 -1.59
CA GLY A 450 31.98 26.08 -0.32
C GLY A 450 30.62 26.41 0.30
N ILE A 451 30.29 25.71 1.39
CA ILE A 451 29.03 25.83 2.12
C ILE A 451 29.35 26.36 3.53
N ALA A 452 28.56 27.32 4.02
CA ALA A 452 28.71 27.83 5.37
C ALA A 452 28.29 26.77 6.39
N GLU A 453 29.01 26.67 7.52
CA GLU A 453 28.78 25.64 8.54
C GLU A 453 27.34 25.59 9.06
N LYS A 454 26.71 26.76 9.21
CA LYS A 454 25.30 26.90 9.61
C LYS A 454 24.30 26.27 8.64
N ASP A 455 24.66 26.15 7.36
CA ASP A 455 23.76 25.70 6.30
C ASP A 455 23.92 24.19 6.04
N ILE A 456 25.06 23.59 6.44
CA ILE A 456 25.37 22.16 6.27
C ILE A 456 24.27 21.22 6.77
N PRO A 457 23.66 21.44 7.97
CA PRO A 457 22.61 20.54 8.47
C PRO A 457 21.36 20.48 7.57
N PHE A 458 21.09 21.54 6.82
CA PHE A 458 19.82 21.72 6.07
C PHE A 458 19.97 21.42 4.57
N ILE A 459 21.17 21.13 4.07
CA ILE A 459 21.39 20.97 2.62
C ILE A 459 20.66 19.76 2.02
N PHE A 460 20.30 18.79 2.85
CA PHE A 460 19.54 17.61 2.45
C PHE A 460 18.04 17.78 2.67
N ASP A 461 17.57 18.91 3.20
CA ASP A 461 16.14 19.16 3.41
C ASP A 461 15.44 19.59 2.12
N LYS A 462 14.12 19.35 2.04
CA LYS A 462 13.32 19.68 0.87
C LYS A 462 13.27 21.20 0.65
N PHE A 463 13.54 21.62 -0.58
CA PHE A 463 13.44 23.02 -1.03
C PHE A 463 14.41 24.00 -0.36
N THR A 464 15.43 23.51 0.35
CA THR A 464 16.44 24.37 0.95
C THR A 464 17.35 24.95 -0.12
N LYS A 465 17.47 26.29 -0.14
CA LYS A 465 18.43 27.03 -0.96
C LYS A 465 19.39 27.78 -0.04
N THR A 466 20.69 27.62 -0.24
CA THR A 466 21.71 28.45 0.43
C THR A 466 21.84 29.77 -0.33
N SER A 467 21.05 30.76 0.05
CA SER A 467 20.99 32.07 -0.62
C SER A 467 22.17 32.96 -0.21
N GLN A 468 23.14 33.21 -1.11
CA GLN A 468 24.01 34.39 -1.05
C GLN A 468 24.38 34.98 -2.43
N SER A 469 24.52 36.30 -2.41
CA SER A 469 24.80 37.24 -3.50
C SER A 469 26.21 37.05 -4.06
N GLY A 470 26.33 36.44 -5.24
CA GLY A 470 27.63 36.24 -5.88
C GLY A 470 27.66 35.12 -6.92
N THR A 471 26.62 34.29 -6.99
CA THR A 471 26.43 33.36 -8.10
C THR A 471 25.74 34.08 -9.24
N SER A 472 26.37 34.10 -10.41
CA SER A 472 25.75 34.58 -11.64
C SER A 472 24.53 33.71 -11.96
N GLY A 473 23.33 34.10 -11.50
CA GLY A 473 22.02 33.68 -12.00
C GLY A 473 21.63 32.19 -12.02
N GLU A 474 22.49 31.25 -11.62
CA GLU A 474 22.17 29.82 -11.75
C GLU A 474 21.29 29.34 -10.58
N GLU A 475 19.96 29.47 -10.73
CA GLU A 475 18.98 28.95 -9.77
C GLU A 475 18.94 27.41 -9.77
N GLY A 476 18.78 26.80 -8.59
CA GLY A 476 18.60 25.35 -8.41
C GLY A 476 17.29 25.03 -7.72
N THR A 477 16.82 23.79 -7.87
CA THR A 477 15.50 23.34 -7.40
C THR A 477 15.41 23.14 -5.88
N GLY A 478 16.54 22.95 -5.21
CA GLY A 478 16.59 22.58 -3.78
C GLY A 478 16.13 21.13 -3.51
N LEU A 479 15.88 20.33 -4.55
CA LEU A 479 15.47 18.93 -4.42
C LEU A 479 16.60 17.93 -4.70
N GLY A 480 17.62 18.33 -5.47
CA GLY A 480 18.67 17.42 -5.92
C GLY A 480 19.41 16.71 -4.78
N MET A 481 19.74 17.41 -3.69
CA MET A 481 20.44 16.82 -2.54
C MET A 481 19.53 15.97 -1.66
N PHE A 482 18.28 16.36 -1.46
CA PHE A 482 17.26 15.52 -0.83
C PHE A 482 17.11 14.17 -1.58
N ILE A 483 17.02 14.22 -2.92
CA ILE A 483 16.94 13.02 -3.78
C ILE A 483 18.18 12.15 -3.65
N VAL A 484 19.38 12.74 -3.58
CA VAL A 484 20.62 12.00 -3.35
C VAL A 484 20.55 11.23 -2.03
N LYS A 485 20.12 11.87 -0.95
CA LYS A 485 19.99 11.24 0.37
C LYS A 485 18.99 10.07 0.33
N GLU A 486 17.77 10.30 -0.18
CA GLU A 486 16.73 9.27 -0.25
C GLU A 486 17.16 8.05 -1.08
N ILE A 487 17.80 8.27 -2.23
CA ILE A 487 18.29 7.16 -3.06
C ILE A 487 19.33 6.36 -2.28
N ILE A 488 20.32 7.01 -1.67
CA ILE A 488 21.42 6.31 -1.00
C ILE A 488 20.94 5.57 0.26
N GLU A 489 20.04 6.15 1.05
CA GLU A 489 19.44 5.48 2.22
C GLU A 489 18.64 4.23 1.80
N LYS A 490 17.90 4.28 0.69
CA LYS A 490 17.23 3.08 0.12
C LYS A 490 18.18 2.01 -0.40
N HIS A 491 19.45 2.35 -0.64
CA HIS A 491 20.51 1.40 -1.01
C HIS A 491 21.36 0.98 0.21
N ASN A 492 20.88 1.21 1.43
CA ASN A 492 21.59 0.94 2.69
C ASN A 492 22.95 1.65 2.77
N GLY A 493 23.08 2.80 2.11
CA GLY A 493 24.28 3.63 2.11
C GLY A 493 24.15 4.86 3.00
N ILE A 494 25.24 5.62 3.09
CA ILE A 494 25.34 6.85 3.89
C ILE A 494 25.89 7.98 3.02
N VAL A 495 25.32 9.18 3.14
CA VAL A 495 25.86 10.39 2.52
C VAL A 495 26.50 11.28 3.59
N LYS A 496 27.72 11.74 3.35
CA LYS A 496 28.44 12.71 4.18
C LYS A 496 28.84 13.93 3.36
N VAL A 497 29.00 15.05 4.04
CA VAL A 497 29.46 16.30 3.46
C VAL A 497 30.50 16.93 4.37
N THR A 498 31.59 17.38 3.79
CA THR A 498 32.58 18.25 4.44
C THR A 498 32.78 19.47 3.55
N SER A 499 32.65 20.67 4.11
CA SER A 499 32.83 21.89 3.33
C SER A 499 33.31 23.02 4.21
N THR A 500 34.07 23.92 3.62
CA THR A 500 34.45 25.18 4.25
C THR A 500 34.21 26.30 3.26
N GLN A 501 33.55 27.36 3.73
CA GLN A 501 33.25 28.52 2.90
C GLN A 501 34.53 29.06 2.22
N HIS A 502 34.44 29.30 0.92
CA HIS A 502 35.51 29.73 0.00
C HIS A 502 36.70 28.78 -0.18
N LYS A 503 36.64 27.55 0.35
CA LYS A 503 37.66 26.53 0.15
C LYS A 503 37.16 25.31 -0.64
N GLY A 504 35.84 25.24 -0.88
CA GLY A 504 35.18 24.18 -1.62
C GLY A 504 34.37 23.20 -0.76
N SER A 505 33.87 22.16 -1.42
CA SER A 505 33.01 21.14 -0.82
C SER A 505 33.49 19.74 -1.20
N CYS A 506 33.23 18.77 -0.33
CA CYS A 506 33.44 17.36 -0.58
C CYS A 506 32.21 16.59 -0.12
N PHE A 507 31.56 15.90 -1.06
CA PHE A 507 30.44 15.02 -0.81
C PHE A 507 30.90 13.58 -0.94
N GLU A 508 30.55 12.73 0.03
CA GLU A 508 30.94 11.32 0.08
C GLU A 508 29.69 10.46 0.15
N VAL A 509 29.60 9.48 -0.73
CA VAL A 509 28.55 8.47 -0.79
C VAL A 509 29.18 7.12 -0.45
N ILE A 510 28.75 6.53 0.66
CA ILE A 510 29.25 5.27 1.18
C ILE A 510 28.22 4.18 0.87
N LEU A 511 28.61 3.12 0.17
CA LEU A 511 27.73 2.03 -0.25
C LEU A 511 28.30 0.67 0.19
N PRO A 512 27.46 -0.29 0.61
CA PRO A 512 27.91 -1.63 0.95
C PRO A 512 28.35 -2.41 -0.30
N LEU A 513 29.46 -3.14 -0.19
CA LEU A 513 29.92 -4.06 -1.22
C LEU A 513 29.02 -5.30 -1.25
N SER A 514 28.82 -5.83 -2.46
CA SER A 514 28.12 -7.09 -2.64
C SER A 514 29.13 -8.23 -2.76
N LEU A 515 28.85 -9.33 -2.06
CA LEU A 515 29.57 -10.61 -2.24
C LEU A 515 29.10 -11.35 -3.51
N GLU A 516 28.05 -10.88 -4.16
CA GLU A 516 27.52 -11.47 -5.38
C GLU A 516 28.38 -11.09 -6.59
N THR A 517 28.87 -12.08 -7.31
CA THR A 517 29.53 -11.85 -8.61
C THR A 517 28.46 -11.46 -9.65
N PRO A 518 28.75 -10.53 -10.57
CA PRO A 518 27.86 -10.30 -11.71
C PRO A 518 27.68 -11.63 -12.42
N SER A 519 26.43 -12.10 -12.48
CA SER A 519 26.07 -13.35 -13.16
C SER A 519 26.67 -13.31 -14.55
N SER A 520 27.70 -14.11 -14.78
CA SER A 520 28.34 -14.32 -16.07
C SER A 520 27.45 -15.25 -16.90
N GLN A 521 26.24 -14.78 -17.20
CA GLN A 521 25.31 -15.39 -18.14
C GLN A 521 24.59 -14.30 -18.93
N GLU A 522 25.36 -13.55 -19.74
CA GLU A 522 24.85 -12.99 -21.00
C GLU A 522 25.94 -12.60 -22.02
N ASN A 523 27.21 -12.97 -21.81
CA ASN A 523 28.26 -12.85 -22.83
C ASN A 523 28.68 -14.22 -23.40
N LYS A 524 27.71 -14.97 -23.93
CA LYS A 524 27.95 -16.14 -24.80
C LYS A 524 27.00 -16.22 -25.99
N LYS A 525 26.68 -15.09 -26.62
CA LYS A 525 26.24 -15.05 -28.03
C LYS A 525 26.69 -13.74 -28.68
N THR A 526 27.95 -13.69 -29.09
CA THR A 526 28.47 -13.10 -30.35
C THR A 526 29.98 -12.92 -30.25
N SER A 527 30.71 -14.03 -30.28
CA SER A 527 32.07 -14.05 -30.83
C SER A 527 32.03 -14.84 -32.11
N ASN A 528 31.60 -14.16 -33.17
CA ASN A 528 31.91 -14.48 -34.56
C ASN A 528 31.53 -13.26 -35.39
N TYR A 529 32.41 -12.26 -35.42
CA TYR A 529 32.74 -11.58 -36.67
C TYR A 529 34.17 -11.06 -36.58
N HIS A 530 34.91 -11.39 -37.62
CA HIS A 530 36.33 -11.17 -37.80
C HIS A 530 36.77 -9.72 -37.62
N SER A 531 37.96 -9.60 -37.03
CA SER A 531 38.98 -8.64 -37.39
C SER A 531 39.02 -8.37 -38.90
N ILE A 532 38.68 -7.16 -39.32
CA ILE A 532 39.23 -6.55 -40.53
C ILE A 532 39.79 -5.19 -40.12
N THR A 533 41.11 -5.22 -40.01
CA THR A 533 42.10 -4.16 -40.18
C THR A 533 41.60 -2.82 -40.68
N GLU A 534 42.04 -1.78 -39.98
CA GLU A 534 42.28 -0.45 -40.51
C GLU A 534 42.95 -0.52 -41.88
N ASN A 535 42.33 0.11 -42.87
CA ASN A 535 43.07 0.66 -43.99
C ASN A 535 42.43 1.95 -44.48
N ASN A 536 43.29 2.95 -44.59
CA ASN A 536 43.07 4.30 -45.10
C ASN A 536 42.44 4.34 -46.50
N LYS A 537 41.88 5.53 -46.80
CA LYS A 537 41.36 6.06 -48.09
C LYS A 537 39.86 5.78 -48.29
N THR A 538 38.99 6.73 -48.62
CA THR A 538 39.16 8.05 -49.25
C THR A 538 37.84 8.82 -49.10
N ASN A 539 37.90 10.15 -49.27
CA ASN A 539 36.78 11.04 -49.51
C ASN A 539 35.68 10.41 -50.38
N ASP A 540 34.42 10.38 -49.90
CA ASP A 540 33.26 10.27 -50.77
C ASP A 540 32.05 11.03 -50.17
N ILE A 541 31.85 12.22 -50.71
CA ILE A 541 30.59 12.92 -51.02
C ILE A 541 29.35 12.39 -50.28
N LYS A 542 28.88 13.12 -49.25
CA LYS A 542 27.53 12.97 -48.69
C LYS A 542 26.49 13.12 -49.81
N LYS A 543 25.89 12.01 -50.25
CA LYS A 543 24.61 12.06 -50.98
C LYS A 543 23.53 12.50 -50.00
N GLU A 544 22.94 13.66 -50.22
CA GLU A 544 21.70 14.09 -49.57
C GLU A 544 20.56 13.19 -50.05
N ASN A 545 20.34 12.08 -49.35
CA ASN A 545 19.20 11.21 -49.59
C ASN A 545 17.96 11.81 -48.89
N HIS A 546 16.91 12.05 -49.66
CA HIS A 546 15.63 12.56 -49.19
C HIS A 546 14.66 11.40 -48.94
N TYR A 547 14.38 11.08 -47.67
CA TYR A 547 13.49 9.98 -47.28
C TYR A 547 12.04 10.45 -47.11
N LYS A 548 11.08 9.58 -47.43
CA LYS A 548 9.67 9.71 -47.08
C LYS A 548 9.43 9.11 -45.69
N ILE A 549 9.17 9.97 -44.71
CA ILE A 549 9.06 9.57 -43.31
C ILE A 549 7.63 9.79 -42.81
N LEU A 550 7.06 8.76 -42.18
CA LEU A 550 5.79 8.85 -41.47
C LEU A 550 6.05 9.11 -39.99
N ILE A 551 5.43 10.12 -39.41
CA ILE A 551 5.50 10.41 -37.97
C ILE A 551 4.12 10.21 -37.35
N ALA A 552 4.02 9.26 -36.42
CA ALA A 552 2.82 9.03 -35.62
C ALA A 552 3.07 9.52 -34.20
N ASP A 553 2.34 10.56 -33.79
CA ASP A 553 2.41 11.17 -32.46
C ASP A 553 1.07 11.85 -32.19
N ASP A 554 0.47 11.67 -31.02
CA ASP A 554 -0.86 12.19 -30.72
C ASP A 554 -0.85 13.70 -30.40
N ASN A 555 0.28 14.22 -29.94
CA ASN A 555 0.49 15.62 -29.67
C ASN A 555 0.78 16.41 -30.96
N SER A 556 -0.14 17.33 -31.27
CA SER A 556 -0.04 18.18 -32.47
C SER A 556 1.19 19.09 -32.50
N VAL A 557 1.74 19.46 -31.35
CA VAL A 557 2.94 20.30 -31.25
C VAL A 557 4.18 19.46 -31.54
N ASN A 558 4.31 18.27 -30.94
CA ASN A 558 5.39 17.33 -31.23
C ASN A 558 5.44 17.00 -32.73
N ARG A 559 4.29 16.68 -33.35
CA ARG A 559 4.19 16.48 -34.80
C ARG A 559 4.71 17.66 -35.60
N LYS A 560 4.33 18.89 -35.23
CA LYS A 560 4.76 20.12 -35.93
C LYS A 560 6.26 20.37 -35.78
N VAL A 561 6.81 20.17 -34.59
CA VAL A 561 8.25 20.37 -34.31
C VAL A 561 9.07 19.33 -35.06
N ALA A 562 8.74 18.05 -34.92
CA ALA A 562 9.44 16.96 -35.61
C ALA A 562 9.36 17.10 -37.13
N LYS A 563 8.18 17.46 -37.66
CA LYS A 563 7.99 17.77 -39.08
C LYS A 563 8.91 18.88 -39.56
N LYS A 564 8.91 20.04 -38.88
CA LYS A 564 9.78 21.17 -39.25
C LYS A 564 11.26 20.83 -39.18
N MET A 565 11.69 20.09 -38.15
CA MET A 565 13.09 19.67 -37.99
C MET A 565 13.57 18.80 -39.16
N LEU A 566 12.74 17.87 -39.62
CA LEU A 566 13.11 16.91 -40.68
C LEU A 566 12.85 17.44 -42.10
N GLU A 567 11.88 18.34 -42.29
CA GLU A 567 11.71 19.04 -43.58
C GLU A 567 12.91 19.97 -43.86
N LYS A 568 13.51 20.58 -42.82
CA LYS A 568 14.74 21.37 -42.95
C LYS A 568 15.94 20.55 -43.43
N THR A 569 15.96 19.24 -43.21
CA THR A 569 17.00 18.33 -43.72
C THR A 569 16.62 17.68 -45.07
N GLY A 570 15.55 18.17 -45.70
CA GLY A 570 15.09 17.81 -47.03
C GLY A 570 14.20 16.56 -47.10
N HIS A 571 13.84 15.96 -45.98
CA HIS A 571 12.97 14.77 -45.96
C HIS A 571 11.49 15.12 -46.22
N PHE A 572 10.74 14.19 -46.82
CA PHE A 572 9.32 14.33 -47.06
C PHE A 572 8.52 13.76 -45.89
N ILE A 573 7.87 14.62 -45.12
CA ILE A 573 7.23 14.22 -43.85
C ILE A 573 5.72 14.15 -43.96
N THR A 574 5.16 12.97 -43.67
CA THR A 574 3.73 12.78 -43.43
C THR A 574 3.51 12.59 -41.93
N THR A 575 2.49 13.24 -41.35
CA THR A 575 2.21 13.11 -39.91
C THR A 575 0.78 12.63 -39.66
N VAL A 576 0.63 11.76 -38.65
CA VAL A 576 -0.65 11.16 -38.25
C VAL A 576 -0.79 11.18 -36.73
N ARG A 577 -2.03 11.12 -36.24
CA ARG A 577 -2.37 11.43 -34.83
C ARG A 577 -2.53 10.22 -33.90
N ASN A 578 -2.42 8.99 -34.40
CA ASN A 578 -2.48 7.76 -33.60
C ASN A 578 -1.94 6.55 -34.39
N GLY A 579 -1.84 5.40 -33.72
CA GLY A 579 -1.36 4.15 -34.32
C GLY A 579 -2.25 3.61 -35.45
N GLN A 580 -3.58 3.78 -35.37
CA GLN A 580 -4.49 3.29 -36.42
C GLN A 580 -4.26 4.04 -37.74
N PHE A 581 -4.19 5.37 -37.70
CA PHE A 581 -3.86 6.17 -38.88
C PHE A 581 -2.45 5.88 -39.40
N ALA A 582 -1.52 5.49 -38.53
CA ALA A 582 -0.19 5.06 -38.96
C ALA A 582 -0.23 3.74 -39.74
N VAL A 583 -1.02 2.77 -39.26
CA VAL A 583 -1.28 1.51 -39.97
C VAL A 583 -1.93 1.77 -41.33
N ASP A 584 -3.02 2.55 -41.35
CA ASP A 584 -3.76 2.86 -42.58
C ASP A 584 -2.87 3.59 -43.60
N ALA A 585 -2.08 4.57 -43.15
CA ALA A 585 -1.17 5.33 -44.01
C ALA A 585 -0.06 4.45 -44.59
N ALA A 586 0.55 3.57 -43.79
CA ALA A 586 1.66 2.72 -44.23
C ALA A 586 1.22 1.55 -45.12
N ILE A 587 -0.05 1.13 -45.06
CA ILE A 587 -0.63 0.15 -46.00
C ILE A 587 -0.92 0.81 -47.35
N THR A 588 -1.38 2.06 -47.33
CA THR A 588 -1.84 2.78 -48.53
C THR A 588 -0.72 3.53 -49.26
N ASN A 589 0.35 3.90 -48.57
CA ASN A 589 1.46 4.68 -49.12
C ASN A 589 2.80 4.03 -48.79
N SER A 590 3.80 4.23 -49.64
CA SER A 590 5.18 3.82 -49.37
C SER A 590 5.95 4.87 -48.58
N PHE A 591 6.57 4.44 -47.50
CA PHE A 591 7.47 5.23 -46.66
C PHE A 591 8.81 4.50 -46.52
N ASP A 592 9.89 5.26 -46.39
CA ASP A 592 11.23 4.71 -46.16
C ASP A 592 11.49 4.47 -44.67
N LEU A 593 10.75 5.16 -43.78
CA LEU A 593 10.91 5.06 -42.33
C LEU A 593 9.63 5.50 -41.60
N ILE A 594 9.33 4.89 -40.46
CA ILE A 594 8.29 5.37 -39.53
C ILE A 594 8.93 5.78 -38.20
N LEU A 595 8.58 6.97 -37.71
CA LEU A 595 8.77 7.40 -36.33
C LEU A 595 7.46 7.20 -35.58
N MET A 596 7.44 6.33 -34.57
CA MET A 596 6.22 5.88 -33.91
C MET A 596 6.24 6.22 -32.41
N ASP A 597 5.33 7.07 -31.96
CA ASP A 597 5.12 7.28 -30.53
C ASP A 597 4.63 6.00 -29.83
N MET A 598 5.16 5.74 -28.64
CA MET A 598 4.82 4.54 -27.88
C MET A 598 3.44 4.64 -27.24
N GLN A 599 3.06 5.83 -26.79
CA GLN A 599 1.81 6.06 -26.08
C GLN A 599 0.92 6.97 -26.93
N MET A 600 -0.11 6.38 -27.52
CA MET A 600 -1.11 7.11 -28.32
C MET A 600 -2.51 6.57 -28.01
N PRO A 601 -3.56 7.41 -28.03
CA PRO A 601 -4.94 6.99 -27.87
C PRO A 601 -5.40 6.17 -29.08
N ILE A 602 -6.46 5.37 -28.89
CA ILE A 602 -7.08 4.47 -29.89
C ILE A 602 -6.21 3.26 -30.22
N MET A 603 -4.93 3.46 -30.55
CA MET A 603 -3.96 2.40 -30.80
C MET A 603 -2.56 2.90 -30.45
N ASP A 604 -1.90 2.18 -29.56
CA ASP A 604 -0.54 2.48 -29.13
C ASP A 604 0.52 2.04 -30.16
N GLY A 605 1.77 2.45 -29.94
CA GLY A 605 2.87 2.16 -30.87
C GLY A 605 3.21 0.68 -30.99
N LEU A 606 3.04 -0.11 -29.91
CA LEU A 606 3.33 -1.54 -29.89
C LEU A 606 2.31 -2.32 -30.73
N GLU A 607 1.02 -2.05 -30.51
CA GLU A 607 -0.07 -2.67 -31.24
C GLU A 607 -0.02 -2.29 -32.73
N ALA A 608 0.25 -1.01 -33.03
CA ALA A 608 0.44 -0.54 -34.40
C ALA A 608 1.61 -1.26 -35.10
N THR A 609 2.74 -1.40 -34.42
CA THR A 609 3.92 -2.10 -34.96
C THR A 609 3.61 -3.57 -35.24
N LYS A 610 2.98 -4.27 -34.29
CA LYS A 610 2.57 -5.67 -34.49
C LYS A 610 1.62 -5.82 -35.68
N LYS A 611 0.66 -4.89 -35.86
CA LYS A 611 -0.25 -4.87 -37.02
C LYS A 611 0.49 -4.63 -38.34
N LEU A 612 1.43 -3.69 -38.38
CA LEU A 612 2.26 -3.42 -39.55
C LEU A 612 3.09 -4.66 -39.94
N ARG A 613 3.77 -5.28 -38.96
CA ARG A 613 4.59 -6.48 -39.18
C ARG A 613 3.76 -7.67 -39.64
N LYS A 614 2.58 -7.89 -39.04
CA LYS A 614 1.63 -8.95 -39.47
C LYS A 614 1.11 -8.73 -40.88
N SER A 615 1.01 -7.48 -41.32
CA SER A 615 0.59 -7.11 -42.68
C SER A 615 1.72 -7.20 -43.71
N GLY A 616 2.92 -7.66 -43.30
CA GLY A 616 4.07 -7.86 -44.19
C GLY A 616 4.93 -6.61 -44.41
N ILE A 617 4.62 -5.49 -43.76
CA ILE A 617 5.38 -4.24 -43.88
C ILE A 617 6.69 -4.38 -43.09
N LYS A 618 7.83 -4.29 -43.80
CA LYS A 618 9.19 -4.44 -43.24
C LYS A 618 9.97 -3.14 -43.10
N ILE A 619 9.34 -2.00 -43.40
CA ILE A 619 10.01 -0.70 -43.29
C ILE A 619 10.48 -0.45 -41.85
N PRO A 620 11.63 0.23 -41.67
CA PRO A 620 12.16 0.51 -40.34
C PRO A 620 11.18 1.34 -39.50
N ILE A 621 10.95 0.90 -38.26
CA ILE A 621 10.14 1.62 -37.28
C ILE A 621 11.04 2.03 -36.12
N ILE A 622 11.17 3.33 -35.88
CA ILE A 622 11.91 3.89 -34.75
C ILE A 622 10.89 4.36 -33.70
N ALA A 623 10.98 3.79 -32.50
CA ALA A 623 10.15 4.16 -31.36
C ALA A 623 10.49 5.57 -30.88
N LEU A 624 9.48 6.38 -30.57
CA LEU A 624 9.62 7.63 -29.83
C LEU A 624 9.09 7.42 -28.42
N SER A 625 9.98 7.33 -27.42
CA SER A 625 9.61 6.99 -26.03
C SER A 625 9.89 8.12 -25.06
N ALA A 626 9.00 8.32 -24.09
CA ALA A 626 9.19 9.29 -23.00
C ALA A 626 9.92 8.71 -21.76
N ASN A 627 10.25 7.41 -21.74
CA ASN A 627 10.72 6.73 -20.52
C ASN A 627 11.98 5.86 -20.76
N TYR A 628 12.98 5.98 -19.89
CA TYR A 628 14.28 5.30 -19.94
C TYR A 628 14.31 3.99 -19.13
N GLY A 629 13.31 3.12 -19.31
CA GLY A 629 13.31 1.78 -18.71
C GLY A 629 13.80 0.74 -19.72
N GLN A 630 14.79 -0.09 -19.35
CA GLN A 630 15.25 -1.23 -20.17
C GLN A 630 14.07 -2.11 -20.63
N GLU A 631 13.10 -2.34 -19.74
CA GLU A 631 11.89 -3.14 -20.02
C GLU A 631 10.98 -2.53 -21.09
N SER A 632 10.94 -1.19 -21.19
CA SER A 632 10.18 -0.52 -22.24
C SER A 632 10.87 -0.63 -23.61
N ILE A 633 12.19 -0.77 -23.63
CA ILE A 633 12.99 -0.93 -24.86
C ILE A 633 12.87 -2.36 -25.38
N ASP A 634 12.95 -3.36 -24.50
CA ASP A 634 12.80 -4.78 -24.88
C ASP A 634 11.44 -5.04 -25.52
N LEU A 635 10.37 -4.47 -24.95
CA LEU A 635 9.02 -4.53 -25.52
C LEU A 635 8.93 -3.92 -26.94
N CYS A 636 9.70 -2.88 -27.24
CA CYS A 636 9.74 -2.27 -28.58
C CYS A 636 10.34 -3.23 -29.61
N TYR A 637 11.47 -3.84 -29.28
CA TYR A 637 12.15 -4.80 -30.15
C TYR A 637 11.31 -6.07 -30.34
N ASP A 638 10.70 -6.60 -29.27
CA ASP A 638 9.80 -7.75 -29.33
C ASP A 638 8.56 -7.50 -30.21
N ALA A 639 8.07 -6.26 -30.25
CA ALA A 639 6.99 -5.87 -31.16
C ALA A 639 7.43 -5.75 -32.62
N GLY A 640 8.74 -5.74 -32.89
CA GLY A 640 9.33 -5.65 -34.22
C GLY A 640 9.77 -4.23 -34.63
N MET A 641 9.97 -3.32 -33.67
CA MET A 641 10.63 -2.03 -33.91
C MET A 641 12.13 -2.23 -34.09
N ASN A 642 12.77 -1.31 -34.82
CA ASN A 642 14.17 -1.43 -35.24
C ASN A 642 15.12 -0.60 -34.37
N ASP A 643 14.63 0.48 -33.79
CA ASP A 643 15.43 1.37 -32.94
C ASP A 643 14.50 2.22 -32.07
N TYR A 644 15.07 3.03 -31.19
CA TYR A 644 14.34 3.98 -30.37
C TYR A 644 15.06 5.32 -30.25
N VAL A 645 14.27 6.36 -29.98
CA VAL A 645 14.71 7.71 -29.68
C VAL A 645 13.91 8.21 -28.49
N SER A 646 14.61 8.75 -27.49
CA SER A 646 13.97 9.35 -26.32
C SER A 646 13.42 10.74 -26.63
N LYS A 647 12.26 11.04 -26.08
CA LYS A 647 11.64 12.37 -26.07
C LYS A 647 12.04 13.10 -24.78
N PRO A 648 12.46 14.39 -24.86
CA PRO A 648 12.60 15.21 -26.06
C PRO A 648 13.85 14.85 -26.88
N PHE A 649 13.71 14.77 -28.20
CA PHE A 649 14.81 14.48 -29.12
C PHE A 649 15.39 15.75 -29.74
N LYS A 650 16.73 15.78 -29.86
CA LYS A 650 17.45 16.86 -30.55
C LYS A 650 17.53 16.57 -32.05
N SER A 651 17.53 17.63 -32.87
CA SER A 651 17.64 17.54 -34.33
C SER A 651 18.80 16.65 -34.79
N ALA A 652 19.98 16.77 -34.18
CA ALA A 652 21.15 15.95 -34.52
C ALA A 652 20.96 14.45 -34.20
N GLN A 653 20.30 14.11 -33.08
CA GLN A 653 20.07 12.73 -32.66
C GLN A 653 19.09 12.03 -33.61
N LEU A 654 18.01 12.72 -33.97
CA LEU A 654 16.99 12.19 -34.86
C LEU A 654 17.54 11.98 -36.27
N ASN A 655 18.30 12.95 -36.81
CA ASN A 655 18.93 12.84 -38.13
C ASN A 655 19.97 11.72 -38.20
N ASN A 656 20.77 11.50 -37.15
CA ASN A 656 21.72 10.39 -37.11
C ASN A 656 21.02 9.02 -37.22
N LYS A 657 19.92 8.84 -36.50
CA LYS A 657 19.13 7.60 -36.52
C LYS A 657 18.45 7.40 -37.87
N ILE A 658 17.87 8.45 -38.45
CA ILE A 658 17.26 8.37 -39.80
C ILE A 658 18.31 8.00 -40.84
N ASN A 659 19.50 8.62 -40.81
CA ASN A 659 20.57 8.29 -41.76
C ASN A 659 21.09 6.86 -41.58
N GLN A 660 21.16 6.36 -40.34
CA GLN A 660 21.55 4.98 -40.06
C GLN A 660 20.59 3.96 -40.69
N TRP A 661 19.28 4.20 -40.60
CA TRP A 661 18.26 3.25 -41.04
C TRP A 661 17.79 3.45 -42.48
N GLY A 662 17.86 4.68 -43.01
CA GLY A 662 17.47 5.01 -44.38
C GLY A 662 18.46 4.51 -45.46
N LEU A 663 19.69 4.12 -45.07
CA LEU A 663 20.70 3.61 -46.00
C LEU A 663 20.55 2.11 -46.35
N LEU A 664 19.77 1.36 -45.58
CA LEU A 664 19.61 -0.08 -45.74
C LEU A 664 18.48 -0.37 -46.75
N LYS A 665 18.70 -1.26 -47.72
CA LYS A 665 17.65 -1.68 -48.68
C LYS A 665 16.80 -2.82 -48.10
N GLU A 666 15.58 -2.98 -48.63
CA GLU A 666 14.64 -4.06 -48.26
C GLU A 666 15.34 -5.42 -48.16
N GLY A 667 15.45 -5.93 -46.92
CA GLY A 667 15.99 -7.27 -46.63
C GLY A 667 17.20 -7.31 -45.70
N GLU A 668 17.91 -6.19 -45.47
CA GLU A 668 19.09 -6.17 -44.59
C GLU A 668 18.77 -5.93 -43.10
N TYR A 669 17.52 -5.64 -42.75
CA TYR A 669 17.10 -5.27 -41.39
C TYR A 669 17.01 -6.44 -40.39
N LEU A 670 17.20 -7.68 -40.84
CA LEU A 670 16.98 -8.89 -40.02
C LEU A 670 18.24 -9.39 -39.29
N ASN A 671 19.40 -8.76 -39.51
CA ASN A 671 20.69 -9.22 -38.96
C ASN A 671 21.42 -8.14 -38.10
N LYS A 672 20.71 -7.14 -37.59
CA LYS A 672 21.29 -6.09 -36.71
C LYS A 672 20.52 -5.91 -35.42
#